data_AF-A0A388T321-F1
#
_entry.id   AF-A0A388T321-F1
#
_cell.length_a   1.000
_cell.length_b   1.000
_cell.length_c   1.000
_cell.angle_alpha   90.00
_cell.angle_beta   90.00
_cell.angle_gamma   90.00
#
_symmetry.space_group_name_H-M   'P 1'
#
loop_
_entity.id
_entity.type
_entity.pdbx_description
1 polymer ?
#
loop_
_entity_poly.entity_id
_entity_poly.type
_entity_poly.pdbx_seq_one_letter_code
_entity_poly.pdbx_strand_id
1 'polypeptide(L)'
;MSVTIRHYRVGDAQGIAELFNRHHDNPNPVAGGITPGEVVRELAERDTAAFLVAVDEGRVVGTFGLFNSTGRRSARAGELIADMFFVAPAYRNGVLTGRLFTEAVEWMMRSGCLVLRLTVNPANTVAFRLYRRVGCVCVGRTTPGEDGNVELHNYIPLVLRSVAGDLGDDARSALREVTSFATLVDSRDDDLRSDVRPAGGARTVHYRLLLGDFRLTASVDVDRGTVRQAAVGRPDGTTRPLRPAEPPYRVRAPRGAAPYRFAAGGAVCEVDGDDATVRVWHEGHHGPVFISTWPGCQANGPSGWREGEPRDLDVVRVGGGVRVTERCREGEVVGTITLDGGVLRQDFAFTAPPGRIFQTVGLRQAVFVHADGRRHPLGLDIGVRDASEVVAASEPVPAGRELAWLGSSTEIRMPVGEPVRLVHSALVERGLERGPDGVARLRTVIRPAAAPTAAPRAAAALRTPPGTGGPRRLELDAAAAGVTRWTEGATRVLRSPHPRARAFGCNPRWSAGMWVTRERQRYHRSAGLGWGVRSPAGWEAEHPLALYCPHTRTGWEITAPGDTTEPVRVDVRTPPAGDEAGDEAGDEAGDEAGDEAEAVLWITPDTPRKTTVVLESAGTRWALASTGFRQVWAAAAAVRLSDGSWLDCRPSPGSGGEREIALRSTPSGLLVGCVSPAGRRSTTWHLSVHDEPTL
;
A
#
# COMPACT_ATOMS: atom_id res chain seq x y z
N MET A 1 20.27 -13.28 32.22
CA MET A 1 18.92 -12.71 31.98
C MET A 1 18.14 -13.71 31.15
N SER A 2 17.05 -14.29 31.66
CA SER A 2 16.31 -15.35 30.97
C SER A 2 15.02 -14.82 30.35
N VAL A 3 15.10 -14.36 29.10
CA VAL A 3 13.90 -14.02 28.31
C VAL A 3 13.16 -15.30 27.95
N THR A 4 11.88 -15.37 28.32
CA THR A 4 10.98 -16.47 27.98
C THR A 4 10.10 -16.09 26.80
N ILE A 5 10.02 -16.96 25.79
CA ILE A 5 9.07 -16.82 24.68
C ILE A 5 7.92 -17.77 24.94
N ARG A 6 6.69 -17.29 24.77
CA ARG A 6 5.47 -18.09 24.95
C ARG A 6 4.33 -17.50 24.13
N HIS A 7 3.25 -18.26 24.01
CA HIS A 7 2.00 -17.72 23.46
C HIS A 7 1.43 -16.60 24.34
N TYR A 8 0.80 -15.65 23.66
CA TYR A 8 0.00 -14.57 24.22
C TYR A 8 -1.11 -15.08 25.14
N ARG A 9 -1.40 -14.29 26.16
CA ARG A 9 -2.54 -14.41 27.06
C ARG A 9 -3.20 -13.03 27.17
N VAL A 10 -4.51 -12.98 27.41
CA VAL A 10 -5.26 -11.70 27.50
C VAL A 10 -4.62 -10.69 28.47
N GLY A 11 -4.01 -11.15 29.56
CA GLY A 11 -3.28 -10.30 30.50
C GLY A 11 -2.03 -9.60 29.94
N ASP A 12 -1.48 -10.05 28.81
CA ASP A 12 -0.31 -9.43 28.16
C ASP A 12 -0.67 -8.15 27.38
N ALA A 13 -1.96 -7.90 27.10
CA ALA A 13 -2.41 -6.80 26.25
C ALA A 13 -1.93 -5.43 26.72
N GLN A 14 -1.87 -5.21 28.04
CA GLN A 14 -1.31 -4.00 28.64
C GLN A 14 0.18 -3.83 28.28
N GLY A 15 0.97 -4.89 28.46
CA GLY A 15 2.41 -4.85 28.16
C GLY A 15 2.70 -4.65 26.67
N ILE A 16 1.86 -5.20 25.79
CA ILE A 16 1.97 -5.00 24.33
C ILE A 16 1.65 -3.54 23.96
N ALA A 17 0.55 -2.98 24.49
CA ALA A 17 0.19 -1.58 24.25
C ALA A 17 1.29 -0.63 24.74
N GLU A 18 1.83 -0.86 25.94
CA GLU A 18 2.95 -0.09 26.48
C GLU A 18 4.22 -0.19 25.63
N LEU A 19 4.54 -1.39 25.13
CA LEU A 19 5.69 -1.60 24.25
C LEU A 19 5.54 -0.78 22.95
N PHE A 20 4.36 -0.84 22.32
CA PHE A 20 4.13 -0.18 21.03
C PHE A 20 4.08 1.34 21.19
N ASN A 21 3.37 1.84 22.20
CA ASN A 21 3.23 3.28 22.46
C ASN A 21 4.55 3.94 22.87
N ARG A 22 5.47 3.20 23.51
CA ARG A 22 6.78 3.73 23.94
C ARG A 22 7.74 3.93 22.77
N HIS A 23 7.58 3.17 21.68
CA HIS A 23 8.58 3.11 20.61
C HIS A 23 7.99 3.61 19.29
N HIS A 24 8.43 4.80 18.84
CA HIS A 24 7.99 5.41 17.59
C HIS A 24 8.36 4.61 16.33
N ASP A 25 9.34 3.70 16.44
CA ASP A 25 9.78 2.82 15.36
C ASP A 25 9.09 1.45 15.38
N ASN A 26 8.01 1.32 16.15
CA ASN A 26 7.13 0.15 16.05
C ASN A 26 6.53 0.08 14.63
N PRO A 27 6.29 -1.14 14.10
CA PRO A 27 5.85 -1.32 12.72
C PRO A 27 4.39 -0.93 12.47
N ASN A 28 3.58 -0.75 13.53
CA ASN A 28 2.15 -0.50 13.43
C ASN A 28 1.74 0.77 14.22
N PRO A 29 2.32 1.94 13.91
CA PRO A 29 2.08 3.15 14.69
C PRO A 29 0.65 3.66 14.50
N VAL A 30 0.03 4.09 15.59
CA VAL A 30 -1.27 4.79 15.59
C VAL A 30 -1.09 6.11 16.32
N ALA A 31 -1.57 7.21 15.72
CA ALA A 31 -1.52 8.52 16.35
C ALA A 31 -2.30 8.51 17.69
N GLY A 32 -1.64 8.94 18.77
CA GLY A 32 -2.17 8.87 20.14
C GLY A 32 -1.99 7.51 20.84
N GLY A 33 -1.44 6.51 20.16
CA GLY A 33 -1.19 5.17 20.70
C GLY A 33 -2.42 4.25 20.66
N ILE A 34 -2.20 3.01 21.11
CA ILE A 34 -3.21 1.95 21.23
C ILE A 34 -3.46 1.57 22.69
N THR A 35 -4.68 1.13 22.99
CA THR A 35 -5.12 0.67 24.30
C THR A 35 -5.05 -0.86 24.41
N PRO A 36 -5.06 -1.42 25.63
CA PRO A 36 -5.10 -2.88 25.81
C PRO A 36 -6.35 -3.50 25.19
N GLY A 37 -7.50 -2.82 25.27
CA GLY A 37 -8.75 -3.29 24.68
C GLY A 37 -8.68 -3.33 23.15
N GLU A 38 -8.00 -2.36 22.53
CA GLU A 38 -7.74 -2.37 21.08
C GLU A 38 -6.77 -3.51 20.69
N VAL A 39 -5.77 -3.84 21.51
CA VAL A 39 -4.90 -5.01 21.27
C VAL A 39 -5.71 -6.31 21.29
N VAL A 40 -6.51 -6.54 22.34
CA VAL A 40 -7.36 -7.74 22.45
C VAL A 40 -8.28 -7.88 21.24
N ARG A 41 -8.90 -6.76 20.86
CA ARG A 41 -9.82 -6.71 19.73
C ARG A 41 -9.10 -6.93 18.40
N GLU A 42 -7.93 -6.32 18.18
CA GLU A 42 -7.15 -6.49 16.95
C GLU A 42 -6.77 -7.96 16.74
N LEU A 43 -6.31 -8.64 17.79
CA LEU A 43 -5.94 -10.05 17.71
C LEU A 43 -7.16 -10.95 17.39
N ALA A 44 -8.32 -10.65 17.95
CA ALA A 44 -9.55 -11.38 17.62
C ALA A 44 -9.99 -11.13 16.16
N GLU A 45 -9.98 -9.87 15.74
CA GLU A 45 -10.48 -9.44 14.44
C GLU A 45 -9.59 -9.83 13.25
N ARG A 46 -8.30 -10.05 13.49
CA ARG A 46 -7.33 -10.54 12.49
C ARG A 46 -7.35 -12.05 12.27
N ASP A 47 -8.17 -12.77 13.03
CA ASP A 47 -8.17 -14.23 13.10
C ASP A 47 -6.74 -14.75 13.33
N THR A 48 -6.22 -14.41 14.52
CA THR A 48 -4.85 -14.71 14.91
C THR A 48 -4.63 -16.21 15.07
N ALA A 49 -3.78 -16.77 14.23
CA ALA A 49 -3.43 -18.19 14.27
C ALA A 49 -2.44 -18.47 15.42
N ALA A 50 -1.45 -17.59 15.61
CA ALA A 50 -0.58 -17.58 16.77
C ALA A 50 -0.04 -16.17 17.05
N PHE A 51 0.11 -15.84 18.33
CA PHE A 51 0.81 -14.63 18.75
C PHE A 51 1.79 -14.98 19.86
N LEU A 52 3.06 -14.69 19.65
CA LEU A 52 4.14 -14.93 20.59
C LEU A 52 4.51 -13.64 21.30
N VAL A 53 4.78 -13.75 22.60
CA VAL A 53 5.34 -12.68 23.42
C VAL A 53 6.67 -13.13 24.01
N ALA A 54 7.65 -12.23 23.98
CA ALA A 54 8.90 -12.35 24.70
C ALA A 54 8.78 -11.56 26.00
N VAL A 55 8.98 -12.22 27.14
CA VAL A 55 8.81 -11.64 28.46
C VAL A 55 10.13 -11.69 29.23
N ASP A 56 10.51 -10.55 29.79
CA ASP A 56 11.67 -10.39 30.66
C ASP A 56 11.20 -9.74 31.98
N GLU A 57 11.40 -10.43 33.10
CA GLU A 57 10.95 -9.99 34.44
C GLU A 57 9.48 -9.53 34.48
N GLY A 58 8.60 -10.25 33.79
CA GLY A 58 7.17 -9.94 33.70
C GLY A 58 6.79 -8.85 32.69
N ARG A 59 7.78 -8.17 32.08
CA ARG A 59 7.56 -7.13 31.07
C ARG A 59 7.62 -7.72 29.66
N VAL A 60 6.67 -7.35 28.81
CA VAL A 60 6.71 -7.68 27.38
C VAL A 60 7.81 -6.85 26.70
N VAL A 61 8.79 -7.53 26.10
CA VAL A 61 9.95 -6.91 25.43
C VAL A 61 10.02 -7.25 23.94
N GLY A 62 9.15 -8.13 23.46
CA GLY A 62 8.98 -8.39 22.04
C GLY A 62 7.72 -9.18 21.72
N THR A 63 7.31 -9.12 20.44
CA THR A 63 6.09 -9.72 19.91
C THR A 63 6.35 -10.33 18.53
N PHE A 64 5.59 -11.34 18.16
CA PHE A 64 5.53 -11.90 16.80
C PHE A 64 4.11 -12.42 16.56
N GLY A 65 3.35 -11.78 15.66
CA GLY A 65 2.00 -12.21 15.29
C GLY A 65 1.98 -12.97 13.96
N LEU A 66 1.16 -14.01 13.90
CA LEU A 66 0.82 -14.79 12.70
C LEU A 66 -0.70 -14.75 12.51
N PHE A 67 -1.14 -14.17 11.40
CA PHE A 67 -2.54 -13.83 11.16
C PHE A 67 -3.06 -14.40 9.85
N ASN A 68 -4.33 -14.78 9.81
CA ASN A 68 -5.04 -15.05 8.55
C ASN A 68 -5.43 -13.74 7.85
N SER A 69 -5.50 -12.61 8.57
CA SER A 69 -5.68 -11.30 7.96
C SER A 69 -5.01 -10.17 8.72
N THR A 70 -4.63 -9.11 8.02
CA THR A 70 -4.18 -7.84 8.62
C THR A 70 -5.22 -6.73 8.52
N GLY A 71 -6.47 -7.06 8.15
CA GLY A 71 -7.50 -6.10 7.71
C GLY A 71 -7.25 -5.56 6.30
N ARG A 72 -5.98 -5.31 5.95
CA ARG A 72 -5.54 -4.89 4.61
C ARG A 72 -5.54 -6.02 3.60
N ARG A 73 -5.07 -7.19 4.03
CA ARG A 73 -4.84 -8.38 3.20
C ARG A 73 -5.37 -9.63 3.89
N SER A 74 -5.65 -10.65 3.09
CA SER A 74 -6.02 -11.99 3.55
C SER A 74 -4.95 -12.99 3.12
N ALA A 75 -4.51 -13.85 4.04
CA ALA A 75 -3.60 -14.95 3.77
C ALA A 75 -4.33 -16.02 2.95
N ARG A 76 -3.67 -16.62 1.94
CA ARG A 76 -4.27 -17.71 1.17
C ARG A 76 -4.26 -19.01 1.96
N ALA A 77 -5.01 -20.00 1.48
CA ALA A 77 -4.89 -21.38 1.96
C ALA A 77 -3.42 -21.84 2.06
N GLY A 78 -3.00 -22.25 3.28
CA GLY A 78 -1.64 -22.70 3.55
C GLY A 78 -0.65 -21.58 3.89
N GLU A 79 -1.09 -20.33 3.89
CA GLU A 79 -0.26 -19.16 4.19
C GLU A 79 -0.66 -18.51 5.52
N LEU A 80 0.26 -17.77 6.12
CA LEU A 80 -0.02 -16.84 7.22
C LEU A 80 0.73 -15.54 7.01
N ILE A 81 0.16 -14.42 7.43
CA ILE A 81 0.81 -13.12 7.39
C ILE A 81 1.46 -12.84 8.75
N ALA A 82 2.78 -12.69 8.76
CA ALA A 82 3.52 -12.14 9.88
C ALA A 82 3.35 -10.63 9.92
N ASP A 83 2.87 -10.14 11.05
CA ASP A 83 2.76 -8.71 11.36
C ASP A 83 2.95 -8.52 12.88
N MET A 84 3.01 -7.28 13.36
CA MET A 84 3.26 -6.97 14.77
C MET A 84 4.55 -7.62 15.31
N PHE A 85 5.53 -7.87 14.43
CA PHE A 85 6.86 -8.32 14.83
C PHE A 85 7.67 -7.13 15.33
N PHE A 86 7.91 -7.09 16.64
CA PHE A 86 8.66 -6.00 17.24
C PHE A 86 9.51 -6.50 18.40
N VAL A 87 10.74 -6.03 18.48
CA VAL A 87 11.65 -6.29 19.60
C VAL A 87 12.14 -4.95 20.13
N ALA A 88 12.01 -4.74 21.44
CA ALA A 88 12.47 -3.51 22.09
C ALA A 88 13.96 -3.26 21.76
N PRO A 89 14.37 -2.00 21.49
CA PRO A 89 15.72 -1.68 21.02
C PRO A 89 16.87 -2.33 21.81
N ALA A 90 16.73 -2.40 23.15
CA ALA A 90 17.72 -3.00 24.04
C ALA A 90 17.98 -4.51 23.81
N TYR A 91 17.08 -5.22 23.12
CA TYR A 91 17.16 -6.67 22.91
C TYR A 91 17.46 -7.08 21.46
N ARG A 92 17.57 -6.11 20.52
CA ARG A 92 17.69 -6.38 19.07
C ARG A 92 19.02 -7.02 18.67
N ASN A 93 20.09 -6.71 19.40
CA ASN A 93 21.44 -7.22 19.12
C ASN A 93 21.72 -8.59 19.78
N GLY A 94 20.70 -9.22 20.39
CA GLY A 94 20.80 -10.54 21.00
C GLY A 94 20.19 -11.64 20.13
N VAL A 95 20.07 -12.84 20.71
CA VAL A 95 19.48 -14.01 20.05
C VAL A 95 17.94 -13.98 19.97
N LEU A 96 17.30 -13.00 20.61
CA LEU A 96 15.84 -12.98 20.80
C LEU A 96 15.06 -12.96 19.47
N THR A 97 15.50 -12.14 18.50
CA THR A 97 14.92 -12.07 17.17
C THR A 97 14.92 -13.45 16.49
N GLY A 98 16.07 -14.13 16.48
CA GLY A 98 16.19 -15.46 15.89
C GLY A 98 15.30 -16.48 16.60
N ARG A 99 15.26 -16.46 17.94
CA ARG A 99 14.40 -17.35 18.72
C ARG A 99 12.91 -17.15 18.43
N LEU A 100 12.42 -15.91 18.32
CA LEU A 100 11.03 -15.64 17.96
C LEU A 100 10.66 -16.19 16.58
N PHE A 101 11.57 -16.05 15.60
CA PHE A 101 11.39 -16.64 14.27
C PHE A 101 11.36 -18.17 14.30
N THR A 102 12.29 -18.81 15.02
CA THR A 102 12.34 -20.27 15.14
C THR A 102 11.02 -20.81 15.74
N GLU A 103 10.57 -20.25 16.86
CA GLU A 103 9.33 -20.66 17.54
C GLU A 103 8.10 -20.50 16.63
N ALA A 104 8.02 -19.38 15.90
CA ALA A 104 6.93 -19.11 14.96
C ALA A 104 6.89 -20.15 13.82
N VAL A 105 8.04 -20.47 13.24
CA VAL A 105 8.10 -21.42 12.11
C VAL A 105 7.88 -22.86 12.57
N GLU A 106 8.41 -23.27 13.72
CA GLU A 106 8.12 -24.59 14.31
C GLU A 106 6.63 -24.77 14.58
N TRP A 107 5.95 -23.71 15.03
CA TRP A 107 4.50 -23.70 15.15
C TRP A 107 3.82 -23.84 13.78
N MET A 108 4.23 -23.08 12.77
CA MET A 108 3.69 -23.13 11.40
C MET A 108 3.81 -24.52 10.76
N MET A 109 4.97 -25.17 10.88
CA MET A 109 5.19 -26.51 10.35
C MET A 109 4.25 -27.55 10.99
N ARG A 110 3.90 -27.38 12.27
CA ARG A 110 2.95 -28.25 12.98
C ARG A 110 1.49 -27.97 12.63
N SER A 111 1.14 -26.71 12.34
CA SER A 111 -0.23 -26.32 11.99
C SER A 111 -0.59 -26.60 10.52
N GLY A 112 0.40 -26.83 9.66
CA GLY A 112 0.19 -27.09 8.23
C GLY A 112 0.11 -25.82 7.37
N CYS A 113 0.37 -24.65 7.96
CA CYS A 113 0.60 -23.39 7.24
C CYS A 113 2.07 -23.31 6.85
N LEU A 114 2.39 -23.39 5.56
CA LEU A 114 3.75 -23.66 5.08
C LEU A 114 4.38 -22.49 4.32
N VAL A 115 3.67 -21.36 4.17
CA VAL A 115 4.20 -20.14 3.57
C VAL A 115 4.00 -18.96 4.53
N LEU A 116 5.08 -18.26 4.85
CA LEU A 116 5.01 -17.04 5.65
C LEU A 116 5.03 -15.82 4.73
N ARG A 117 4.02 -14.97 4.82
CA ARG A 117 3.95 -13.67 4.15
C ARG A 117 4.28 -12.57 5.13
N LEU A 118 4.95 -11.52 4.70
CA LEU A 118 5.19 -10.34 5.52
C LEU A 118 5.32 -9.11 4.64
N THR A 119 5.09 -7.93 5.22
CA THR A 119 5.34 -6.66 4.57
C THR A 119 6.48 -5.92 5.25
N VAL A 120 7.31 -5.23 4.46
CA VAL A 120 8.43 -4.46 4.98
C VAL A 120 8.66 -3.22 4.15
N ASN A 121 8.99 -2.10 4.80
CA ASN A 121 9.46 -0.91 4.12
C ASN A 121 10.92 -1.15 3.65
N PRO A 122 11.22 -1.14 2.34
CA PRO A 122 12.58 -1.33 1.84
C PRO A 122 13.58 -0.29 2.35
N ALA A 123 13.13 0.89 2.75
CA ALA A 123 13.96 1.92 3.38
C ALA A 123 14.41 1.54 4.81
N ASN A 124 13.69 0.64 5.49
CA ASN A 124 14.14 0.03 6.74
C ASN A 124 15.13 -1.11 6.43
N THR A 125 16.35 -0.72 6.04
CA THR A 125 17.39 -1.64 5.57
C THR A 125 17.75 -2.73 6.58
N VAL A 126 17.57 -2.48 7.88
CA VAL A 126 17.83 -3.47 8.94
C VAL A 126 16.82 -4.60 8.88
N ALA A 127 15.52 -4.29 8.93
CA ALA A 127 14.47 -5.30 8.85
C ALA A 127 14.43 -5.98 7.47
N PHE A 128 14.58 -5.19 6.40
CA PHE A 128 14.61 -5.70 5.03
C PHE A 128 15.71 -6.77 4.85
N ARG A 129 16.96 -6.45 5.21
CA ARG A 129 18.08 -7.41 5.09
C ARG A 129 17.94 -8.61 6.01
N LEU A 130 17.33 -8.45 7.19
CA LEU A 130 17.02 -9.59 8.06
C LEU A 130 16.08 -10.56 7.34
N TYR A 131 14.97 -10.08 6.78
CA TYR A 131 14.00 -10.91 6.07
C TYR A 131 14.61 -11.59 4.84
N ARG A 132 15.43 -10.87 4.06
CA ARG A 132 16.20 -11.45 2.95
C ARG A 132 17.12 -12.59 3.41
N ARG A 133 17.84 -12.39 4.52
CA ARG A 133 18.77 -13.39 5.09
C ARG A 133 18.07 -14.65 5.59
N VAL A 134 16.84 -14.55 6.09
CA VAL A 134 16.06 -15.73 6.53
C VAL A 134 15.25 -16.37 5.39
N GLY A 135 15.47 -15.92 4.14
CA GLY A 135 14.95 -16.57 2.94
C GLY A 135 13.66 -16.02 2.39
N CYS A 136 13.25 -14.83 2.82
CA CYS A 136 12.09 -14.17 2.26
C CYS A 136 12.39 -13.62 0.86
N VAL A 137 11.44 -13.81 -0.05
CA VAL A 137 11.51 -13.44 -1.48
C VAL A 137 10.35 -12.54 -1.87
N CYS A 138 10.59 -11.65 -2.80
CA CYS A 138 9.52 -10.90 -3.46
C CYS A 138 8.95 -11.72 -4.61
N VAL A 139 7.68 -12.12 -4.52
CA VAL A 139 6.96 -12.80 -5.62
C VAL A 139 6.02 -11.89 -6.40
N GLY A 140 5.82 -10.69 -5.88
CA GLY A 140 4.96 -9.67 -6.46
C GLY A 140 5.77 -8.41 -6.74
N ARG A 141 5.30 -7.29 -6.19
CA ARG A 141 5.84 -5.97 -6.49
C ARG A 141 7.19 -5.74 -5.82
N THR A 142 8.13 -5.32 -6.65
CA THR A 142 9.51 -5.01 -6.27
C THR A 142 9.69 -3.57 -5.75
N THR A 143 8.65 -2.74 -5.87
CA THR A 143 8.62 -1.37 -5.36
C THR A 143 7.54 -1.19 -4.30
N PRO A 144 7.77 -0.32 -3.30
CA PRO A 144 6.82 -0.08 -2.23
C PRO A 144 5.55 0.59 -2.74
N GLY A 145 4.40 0.06 -2.34
CA GLY A 145 3.08 0.65 -2.60
C GLY A 145 2.81 1.88 -1.72
N GLU A 146 1.57 2.35 -1.71
CA GLU A 146 1.10 3.54 -0.98
C GLU A 146 1.35 3.46 0.53
N ASP A 147 1.27 2.27 1.12
CA ASP A 147 1.62 2.07 2.54
C ASP A 147 3.13 2.16 2.81
N GLY A 148 3.95 2.14 1.76
CA GLY A 148 5.40 2.19 1.87
C GLY A 148 6.07 0.83 1.97
N ASN A 149 5.31 -0.26 1.81
CA ASN A 149 5.83 -1.61 1.98
C ASN A 149 5.90 -2.39 0.67
N VAL A 150 6.87 -3.31 0.60
CA VAL A 150 6.86 -4.46 -0.32
C VAL A 150 6.43 -5.70 0.43
N GLU A 151 5.95 -6.69 -0.31
CA GLU A 151 5.51 -7.96 0.25
C GLU A 151 6.54 -9.05 -0.02
N LEU A 152 6.95 -9.76 1.03
CA LEU A 152 7.91 -10.86 0.95
C LEU A 152 7.26 -12.17 1.43
N HIS A 153 7.71 -13.27 0.86
CA HIS A 153 7.21 -14.62 1.12
C HIS A 153 8.36 -15.53 1.54
N ASN A 154 8.15 -16.42 2.49
CA ASN A 154 9.11 -17.44 2.88
C ASN A 154 8.51 -18.83 2.62
N TYR A 155 9.07 -19.54 1.63
CA TYR A 155 8.65 -20.89 1.24
C TYR A 155 9.53 -21.99 1.85
N ILE A 156 10.51 -21.65 2.70
CA ILE A 156 11.36 -22.67 3.34
C ILE A 156 10.50 -23.67 4.14
N PRO A 157 9.48 -23.28 4.93
CA PRO A 157 8.66 -24.25 5.66
C PRO A 157 7.97 -25.26 4.72
N LEU A 158 7.46 -24.79 3.57
CA LEU A 158 6.92 -25.63 2.49
C LEU A 158 7.98 -26.60 1.94
N VAL A 159 9.18 -26.11 1.62
CA VAL A 159 10.28 -26.95 1.13
C VAL A 159 10.61 -28.06 2.12
N LEU A 160 10.88 -27.70 3.38
CA LEU A 160 11.27 -28.65 4.41
C LEU A 160 10.18 -29.70 4.67
N ARG A 161 8.92 -29.27 4.76
CA ARG A 161 7.79 -30.18 4.98
C ARG A 161 7.60 -31.14 3.81
N SER A 162 7.74 -30.67 2.57
CA SER A 162 7.52 -31.47 1.37
C SER A 162 8.58 -32.57 1.19
N VAL A 163 9.80 -32.35 1.66
CA VAL A 163 10.91 -33.31 1.46
C VAL A 163 11.19 -34.22 2.67
N ALA A 164 10.73 -33.86 3.87
CA ALA A 164 11.08 -34.56 5.12
C ALA A 164 10.84 -36.09 5.09
N GLY A 165 9.79 -36.52 4.39
CA GLY A 165 9.45 -37.94 4.24
C GLY A 165 10.43 -38.73 3.37
N ASP A 166 11.06 -38.09 2.39
CA ASP A 166 11.97 -38.73 1.43
C ASP A 166 13.46 -38.55 1.80
N LEU A 167 13.79 -37.78 2.84
CA LEU A 167 15.17 -37.66 3.35
C LEU A 167 15.65 -38.99 3.96
N GLY A 168 16.94 -39.31 3.76
CA GLY A 168 17.60 -40.40 4.48
C GLY A 168 17.84 -40.04 5.95
N ASP A 169 18.11 -41.03 6.80
CA ASP A 169 18.14 -40.83 8.26
C ASP A 169 19.16 -39.80 8.72
N ASP A 170 20.36 -39.77 8.14
CA ASP A 170 21.41 -38.78 8.48
C ASP A 170 20.96 -37.35 8.18
N ALA A 171 20.46 -37.11 6.96
CA ALA A 171 19.96 -35.80 6.54
C ALA A 171 18.72 -35.37 7.34
N ARG A 172 17.87 -36.33 7.74
CA ARG A 172 16.72 -36.09 8.60
C ARG A 172 17.16 -35.76 10.03
N SER A 173 18.23 -36.38 10.54
CA SER A 173 18.82 -36.03 11.83
C SER A 173 19.40 -34.61 11.78
N ALA A 174 20.20 -34.30 10.76
CA ALA A 174 20.75 -32.97 10.56
C ALA A 174 19.66 -31.88 10.46
N LEU A 175 18.55 -32.18 9.79
CA LEU A 175 17.38 -31.28 9.75
C LEU A 175 16.78 -31.01 11.14
N ARG A 176 16.73 -32.02 12.02
CA ARG A 176 16.22 -31.87 13.40
C ARG A 176 17.15 -31.05 14.29
N GLU A 177 18.43 -30.97 13.95
CA GLU A 177 19.44 -30.19 14.67
C GLU A 177 19.52 -28.73 14.18
N VAL A 178 18.78 -28.35 13.14
CA VAL A 178 18.72 -26.97 12.67
C VAL A 178 17.98 -26.12 13.71
N THR A 179 18.75 -25.39 14.51
CA THR A 179 18.23 -24.50 15.58
C THR A 179 17.90 -23.09 15.10
N SER A 180 18.21 -22.76 13.84
CA SER A 180 17.99 -21.44 13.23
C SER A 180 17.77 -21.56 11.73
N PHE A 181 16.80 -20.80 11.21
CA PHE A 181 16.51 -20.68 9.77
C PHE A 181 17.62 -19.94 8.97
N ALA A 182 18.75 -19.60 9.60
CA ALA A 182 19.94 -19.03 8.95
C ALA A 182 20.77 -20.07 8.17
N THR A 183 20.10 -20.96 7.43
CA THR A 183 20.69 -22.08 6.69
C THR A 183 20.80 -21.81 5.19
N LEU A 184 20.58 -20.58 4.72
CA LEU A 184 20.80 -20.26 3.31
C LEU A 184 22.29 -20.28 2.97
N VAL A 185 22.63 -21.05 1.93
CA VAL A 185 24.01 -21.10 1.40
C VAL A 185 24.34 -19.82 0.63
N ASP A 186 23.36 -19.26 -0.07
CA ASP A 186 23.48 -18.02 -0.83
C ASP A 186 22.64 -16.92 -0.16
N SER A 187 23.29 -15.85 0.31
CA SER A 187 22.56 -14.68 0.75
C SER A 187 21.89 -14.03 -0.46
N ARG A 188 20.58 -13.76 -0.35
CA ARG A 188 19.89 -12.99 -1.38
C ARG A 188 20.37 -11.53 -1.38
N ASP A 189 20.49 -10.95 -2.57
CA ASP A 189 20.82 -9.54 -2.71
C ASP A 189 19.64 -8.62 -2.33
N ASP A 190 19.89 -7.31 -2.34
CA ASP A 190 18.89 -6.28 -2.08
C ASP A 190 18.00 -6.00 -3.32
N ASP A 191 18.17 -6.72 -4.45
CA ASP A 191 17.42 -6.52 -5.69
C ASP A 191 16.25 -7.51 -5.81
N LEU A 192 15.04 -7.01 -5.59
CA LEU A 192 13.83 -7.85 -5.54
C LEU A 192 13.42 -8.45 -6.88
N ARG A 193 13.92 -7.92 -8.01
CA ARG A 193 13.56 -8.39 -9.36
C ARG A 193 14.16 -9.75 -9.70
N SER A 194 15.23 -10.15 -9.02
CA SER A 194 15.97 -11.39 -9.31
C SER A 194 15.37 -12.63 -8.64
N ASP A 195 14.39 -12.44 -7.75
CA ASP A 195 13.88 -13.49 -6.86
C ASP A 195 13.07 -14.58 -7.58
N VAL A 196 12.29 -14.18 -8.58
CA VAL A 196 11.39 -15.05 -9.34
C VAL A 196 11.91 -15.19 -10.76
N ARG A 197 11.90 -16.42 -11.28
CA ARG A 197 12.28 -16.73 -12.65
C ARG A 197 11.22 -17.57 -13.34
N PRO A 198 10.87 -17.29 -14.61
CA PRO A 198 10.02 -18.17 -15.38
C PRO A 198 10.75 -19.50 -15.64
N ALA A 199 10.10 -20.62 -15.37
CA ALA A 199 10.63 -21.95 -15.67
C ALA A 199 9.49 -22.89 -16.06
N GLY A 200 9.47 -23.38 -17.30
CA GLY A 200 8.45 -24.32 -17.77
C GLY A 200 7.01 -23.82 -17.55
N GLY A 201 6.75 -22.55 -17.89
CA GLY A 201 5.43 -21.91 -17.77
C GLY A 201 4.98 -21.53 -16.37
N ALA A 202 5.82 -21.72 -15.34
CA ALA A 202 5.52 -21.32 -13.97
C ALA A 202 6.50 -20.27 -13.46
N ARG A 203 6.03 -19.38 -12.58
CA ARG A 203 6.91 -18.48 -11.83
C ARG A 203 7.56 -19.27 -10.70
N THR A 204 8.89 -19.31 -10.69
CA THR A 204 9.64 -20.17 -9.77
C THR A 204 10.65 -19.42 -8.92
N VAL A 205 10.79 -19.87 -7.67
CA VAL A 205 11.83 -19.42 -6.74
C VAL A 205 12.74 -20.59 -6.42
N HIS A 206 14.04 -20.36 -6.44
CA HIS A 206 15.05 -21.36 -6.09
C HIS A 206 15.60 -21.13 -4.69
N TYR A 207 15.75 -22.21 -3.93
CA TYR A 207 16.35 -22.23 -2.60
C TYR A 207 17.56 -23.17 -2.58
N ARG A 208 18.60 -22.76 -1.83
CA ARG A 208 19.74 -23.58 -1.45
C ARG A 208 19.95 -23.48 0.06
N LEU A 209 19.69 -24.58 0.74
CA LEU A 209 19.67 -24.67 2.20
C LEU A 209 20.78 -25.62 2.67
N LEU A 210 21.32 -25.34 3.85
CA LEU A 210 22.32 -26.14 4.54
C LEU A 210 21.65 -26.87 5.71
N LEU A 211 21.79 -28.18 5.77
CA LEU A 211 21.25 -29.03 6.84
C LEU A 211 22.44 -29.79 7.44
N GLY A 212 23.12 -29.19 8.42
CA GLY A 212 24.44 -29.68 8.85
C GLY A 212 25.44 -29.64 7.69
N ASP A 213 26.03 -30.78 7.33
CA ASP A 213 26.93 -30.88 6.17
C ASP A 213 26.20 -31.19 4.85
N PHE A 214 24.87 -31.36 4.87
CA PHE A 214 24.06 -31.63 3.68
C PHE A 214 23.60 -30.33 3.01
N ARG A 215 23.48 -30.35 1.68
CA ARG A 215 22.96 -29.22 0.90
C ARG A 215 21.64 -29.58 0.24
N LEU A 216 20.56 -28.93 0.61
CA LEU A 216 19.24 -29.10 -0.01
C LEU A 216 19.01 -28.01 -1.05
N THR A 217 18.75 -28.41 -2.30
CA THR A 217 18.29 -27.50 -3.36
C THR A 217 16.81 -27.76 -3.64
N ALA A 218 16.04 -26.70 -3.89
CA ALA A 218 14.62 -26.80 -4.22
C ALA A 218 14.16 -25.70 -5.18
N SER A 219 13.17 -26.01 -6.02
CA SER A 219 12.43 -25.04 -6.82
C SER A 219 10.95 -25.06 -6.42
N VAL A 220 10.39 -23.87 -6.19
CA VAL A 220 9.00 -23.68 -5.74
C VAL A 220 8.21 -22.98 -6.83
N ASP A 221 7.04 -23.52 -7.19
CA ASP A 221 6.01 -22.83 -7.96
C ASP A 221 5.25 -21.89 -7.03
N VAL A 222 5.44 -20.58 -7.19
CA VAL A 222 4.88 -19.58 -6.26
C VAL A 222 3.39 -19.33 -6.49
N ASP A 223 2.87 -19.68 -7.68
CA ASP A 223 1.46 -19.47 -8.02
C ASP A 223 0.60 -20.61 -7.49
N ARG A 224 1.14 -21.84 -7.53
CA ARG A 224 0.48 -23.03 -7.00
C ARG A 224 0.81 -23.31 -5.53
N GLY A 225 1.89 -22.72 -5.01
CA GLY A 225 2.37 -22.97 -3.65
C GLY A 225 2.89 -24.39 -3.46
N THR A 226 3.62 -24.94 -4.44
CA THR A 226 4.12 -26.34 -4.43
C THR A 226 5.62 -26.43 -4.73
N VAL A 227 6.29 -27.46 -4.21
CA VAL A 227 7.69 -27.76 -4.55
C VAL A 227 7.72 -28.58 -5.84
N ARG A 228 8.38 -28.06 -6.89
CA ARG A 228 8.47 -28.73 -8.19
C ARG A 228 9.59 -29.76 -8.25
N GLN A 229 10.77 -29.37 -7.77
CA GLN A 229 11.95 -30.22 -7.75
C GLN A 229 12.71 -29.98 -6.44
N ALA A 230 13.31 -31.04 -5.90
CA ALA A 230 14.25 -30.93 -4.80
C ALA A 230 15.35 -31.99 -4.92
N ALA A 231 16.53 -31.69 -4.40
CA ALA A 231 17.64 -32.63 -4.34
C ALA A 231 18.50 -32.38 -3.10
N VAL A 232 19.09 -33.45 -2.55
CA VAL A 232 20.04 -33.37 -1.43
C VAL A 232 21.43 -33.75 -1.89
N GLY A 233 22.37 -32.82 -1.74
CA GLY A 233 23.80 -33.03 -1.84
C GLY A 233 24.35 -33.53 -0.51
N ARG A 234 25.14 -34.61 -0.58
CA ARG A 234 25.85 -35.19 0.57
C ARG A 234 27.24 -34.57 0.72
N PRO A 235 27.88 -34.73 1.90
CA PRO A 235 29.24 -34.23 2.13
C PRO A 235 30.28 -34.85 1.18
N ASP A 236 30.02 -36.05 0.66
CA ASP A 236 30.85 -36.75 -0.33
C ASP A 236 30.75 -36.17 -1.76
N GLY A 237 29.97 -35.11 -1.95
CA GLY A 237 29.74 -34.45 -3.25
C GLY A 237 28.67 -35.11 -4.11
N THR A 238 28.12 -36.27 -3.72
CA THR A 238 27.03 -36.91 -4.45
C THR A 238 25.71 -36.16 -4.25
N THR A 239 24.88 -36.10 -5.29
CA THR A 239 23.55 -35.46 -5.22
C THR A 239 22.47 -36.49 -5.52
N ARG A 240 21.44 -36.55 -4.67
CA ARG A 240 20.28 -37.42 -4.85
C ARG A 240 19.01 -36.59 -5.08
N PRO A 241 18.25 -36.83 -6.16
CA PRO A 241 16.94 -36.21 -6.32
C PRO A 241 15.97 -36.71 -5.25
N LEU A 242 15.12 -35.82 -4.78
CA LEU A 242 14.07 -36.09 -3.79
C LEU A 242 12.70 -36.15 -4.47
N ARG A 243 11.77 -36.86 -3.86
CA ARG A 243 10.34 -36.85 -4.25
C ARG A 243 9.56 -35.93 -3.31
N PRO A 244 9.25 -34.68 -3.71
CA PRO A 244 8.48 -33.78 -2.87
C PRO A 244 7.04 -34.31 -2.71
N ALA A 245 6.55 -34.34 -1.48
CA ALA A 245 5.14 -34.60 -1.19
C ALA A 245 4.30 -33.36 -1.55
N GLU A 246 3.04 -33.59 -1.94
CA GLU A 246 2.10 -32.49 -2.14
C GLU A 246 1.73 -31.83 -0.79
N PRO A 247 1.55 -30.50 -0.75
CA PRO A 247 1.09 -29.82 0.46
C PRO A 247 -0.35 -30.22 0.80
N PRO A 248 -0.76 -30.13 2.08
CA PRO A 248 -2.11 -30.50 2.52
C PRO A 248 -3.20 -29.47 2.16
N TYR A 249 -2.88 -28.48 1.32
CA TYR A 249 -3.76 -27.39 0.92
C TYR A 249 -3.68 -27.15 -0.60
N ARG A 250 -4.66 -26.43 -1.13
CA ARG A 250 -4.66 -25.97 -2.53
C ARG A 250 -4.87 -24.46 -2.56
N VAL A 251 -3.95 -23.75 -3.22
CA VAL A 251 -4.11 -22.32 -3.51
C VAL A 251 -5.16 -22.13 -4.60
N ARG A 252 -6.12 -21.23 -4.37
CA ARG A 252 -7.14 -20.87 -5.37
C ARG A 252 -6.54 -19.90 -6.39
N ALA A 253 -6.61 -20.26 -7.67
CA ALA A 253 -6.29 -19.33 -8.74
C ALA A 253 -7.50 -18.41 -9.02
N PRO A 254 -7.28 -17.14 -9.39
CA PRO A 254 -8.32 -16.30 -10.00
C PRO A 254 -8.91 -17.02 -11.21
N ARG A 255 -10.24 -16.91 -11.42
CA ARG A 255 -10.86 -17.51 -12.60
C ARG A 255 -10.77 -16.59 -13.82
N GLY A 256 -10.47 -15.31 -13.62
CA GLY A 256 -10.56 -14.31 -14.67
C GLY A 256 -12.01 -14.11 -15.12
N ALA A 257 -12.96 -14.27 -14.20
CA ALA A 257 -14.36 -14.05 -14.51
C ALA A 257 -14.60 -12.58 -14.88
N ALA A 258 -15.26 -12.35 -16.02
CA ALA A 258 -15.53 -11.00 -16.48
C ALA A 258 -16.37 -10.23 -15.44
N PRO A 259 -16.07 -8.94 -15.19
CA PRO A 259 -16.81 -8.17 -14.21
C PRO A 259 -18.24 -7.87 -14.67
N TYR A 260 -19.16 -7.76 -13.71
CA TYR A 260 -20.56 -7.47 -13.97
C TYR A 260 -20.83 -5.97 -13.84
N ARG A 261 -21.29 -5.33 -14.92
CA ARG A 261 -21.54 -3.89 -14.96
C ARG A 261 -23.02 -3.55 -15.13
N PHE A 262 -23.48 -2.54 -14.40
CA PHE A 262 -24.81 -1.93 -14.52
C PHE A 262 -24.73 -0.44 -14.19
N ALA A 263 -25.60 0.36 -14.82
CA ALA A 263 -25.54 1.82 -14.71
C ALA A 263 -26.89 2.40 -14.31
N ALA A 264 -26.87 3.47 -13.53
CA ALA A 264 -28.05 4.27 -13.21
C ALA A 264 -27.64 5.70 -12.81
N GLY A 265 -28.37 6.70 -13.30
CA GLY A 265 -28.22 8.10 -12.87
C GLY A 265 -26.82 8.70 -13.04
N GLY A 266 -26.12 8.41 -14.15
CA GLY A 266 -24.76 8.92 -14.41
C GLY A 266 -23.64 8.18 -13.67
N ALA A 267 -23.97 7.14 -12.91
CA ALA A 267 -23.02 6.27 -12.24
C ALA A 267 -23.02 4.86 -12.87
N VAL A 268 -21.84 4.25 -12.90
CA VAL A 268 -21.62 2.86 -13.33
C VAL A 268 -21.16 2.08 -12.11
N CYS A 269 -21.84 0.98 -11.79
CA CYS A 269 -21.42 0.01 -10.80
C CYS A 269 -20.82 -1.21 -11.50
N GLU A 270 -19.69 -1.68 -11.01
CA GLU A 270 -19.05 -2.93 -11.39
C GLU A 270 -18.94 -3.83 -10.17
N VAL A 271 -19.20 -5.12 -10.36
CA VAL A 271 -18.94 -6.17 -9.38
C VAL A 271 -17.90 -7.11 -9.96
N ASP A 272 -16.79 -7.24 -9.26
CA ASP A 272 -15.68 -8.12 -9.62
C ASP A 272 -16.13 -9.59 -9.66
N GLY A 273 -15.79 -10.31 -10.73
CA GLY A 273 -16.21 -11.71 -10.91
C GLY A 273 -15.44 -12.70 -10.03
N ASP A 274 -14.25 -12.34 -9.55
CA ASP A 274 -13.40 -13.23 -8.77
C ASP A 274 -13.54 -13.02 -7.26
N ASP A 275 -13.76 -11.78 -6.79
CA ASP A 275 -13.84 -11.47 -5.36
C ASP A 275 -15.10 -10.69 -4.91
N ALA A 276 -16.04 -10.42 -5.82
CA ALA A 276 -17.27 -9.65 -5.59
C ALA A 276 -17.07 -8.22 -5.08
N THR A 277 -15.87 -7.65 -5.22
CA THR A 277 -15.62 -6.24 -4.89
C THR A 277 -16.49 -5.35 -5.77
N VAL A 278 -17.22 -4.45 -5.12
CA VAL A 278 -18.05 -3.46 -5.76
C VAL A 278 -17.22 -2.21 -6.00
N ARG A 279 -17.24 -1.69 -7.22
CA ARG A 279 -16.64 -0.41 -7.60
C ARG A 279 -17.70 0.46 -8.26
N VAL A 280 -17.77 1.73 -7.91
CA VAL A 280 -18.68 2.69 -8.54
C VAL A 280 -17.88 3.82 -9.14
N TRP A 281 -18.13 4.12 -10.41
CA TRP A 281 -17.63 5.28 -11.14
C TRP A 281 -18.76 6.27 -11.34
N HIS A 282 -18.41 7.54 -11.43
CA HIS A 282 -19.35 8.62 -11.72
C HIS A 282 -18.76 9.50 -12.82
N GLU A 283 -19.63 10.04 -13.68
CA GLU A 283 -19.23 11.00 -14.70
C GLU A 283 -18.49 12.20 -14.07
N GLY A 284 -17.40 12.63 -14.70
CA GLY A 284 -16.60 13.76 -14.21
C GLY A 284 -15.67 13.44 -13.02
N HIS A 285 -15.43 12.17 -12.71
CA HIS A 285 -14.36 11.75 -11.79
C HIS A 285 -13.49 10.68 -12.45
N HIS A 286 -12.17 10.86 -12.39
CA HIS A 286 -11.23 9.84 -12.83
C HIS A 286 -11.18 8.72 -11.78
N GLY A 287 -11.40 7.46 -12.18
CA GLY A 287 -11.37 6.29 -11.30
C GLY A 287 -12.66 6.07 -10.49
N PRO A 288 -12.71 5.01 -9.66
CA PRO A 288 -13.88 4.73 -8.82
C PRO A 288 -14.03 5.77 -7.70
N VAL A 289 -15.24 6.33 -7.58
CA VAL A 289 -15.64 7.21 -6.47
C VAL A 289 -15.92 6.44 -5.19
N PHE A 290 -16.26 5.15 -5.30
CA PHE A 290 -16.58 4.28 -4.18
C PHE A 290 -16.14 2.85 -4.44
N ILE A 291 -15.61 2.17 -3.41
CA ILE A 291 -15.23 0.76 -3.45
C ILE A 291 -15.78 0.09 -2.19
N SER A 292 -16.41 -1.07 -2.31
CA SER A 292 -16.85 -1.90 -1.16
C SER A 292 -16.34 -3.32 -1.34
N THR A 293 -15.67 -3.85 -0.31
CA THR A 293 -15.30 -5.27 -0.29
C THR A 293 -16.52 -6.17 -0.09
N TRP A 294 -16.38 -7.43 -0.48
CA TRP A 294 -17.33 -8.49 -0.11
C TRP A 294 -17.07 -8.96 1.33
N PRO A 295 -18.09 -9.22 2.17
CA PRO A 295 -17.88 -9.60 3.57
C PRO A 295 -17.21 -10.98 3.74
N GLY A 296 -17.40 -11.92 2.82
CA GLY A 296 -16.92 -13.29 2.95
C GLY A 296 -17.82 -14.16 3.85
N CYS A 297 -18.07 -15.40 3.46
CA CYS A 297 -18.97 -16.32 4.20
C CYS A 297 -18.38 -16.92 5.49
N GLN A 298 -17.09 -16.69 5.77
CA GLN A 298 -16.45 -17.06 7.02
C GLN A 298 -16.21 -15.79 7.85
N ALA A 299 -16.78 -15.72 9.06
CA ALA A 299 -16.66 -14.58 9.98
C ALA A 299 -15.20 -14.11 10.19
N ASN A 300 -14.30 -15.09 10.24
CA ASN A 300 -12.88 -14.95 10.51
C ASN A 300 -12.02 -14.82 9.25
N GLY A 301 -12.61 -14.89 8.05
CA GLY A 301 -11.92 -14.68 6.78
C GLY A 301 -12.24 -13.30 6.20
N PRO A 302 -11.85 -12.18 6.85
CA PRO A 302 -12.18 -10.86 6.35
C PRO A 302 -11.55 -10.66 4.97
N SER A 303 -12.30 -10.05 4.06
CA SER A 303 -11.72 -9.56 2.81
C SER A 303 -10.83 -8.36 3.11
N GLY A 304 -9.55 -8.48 2.81
CA GLY A 304 -8.65 -7.34 2.92
C GLY A 304 -9.06 -6.21 1.97
N TRP A 305 -9.07 -4.97 2.42
CA TRP A 305 -9.45 -3.85 1.53
C TRP A 305 -8.45 -3.63 0.39
N ARG A 306 -7.19 -4.06 0.56
CA ARG A 306 -6.16 -4.04 -0.49
C ARG A 306 -6.11 -5.31 -1.31
N GLU A 307 -6.36 -6.46 -0.69
CA GLU A 307 -6.27 -7.78 -1.32
C GLU A 307 -7.24 -8.75 -0.63
N GLY A 308 -8.08 -9.40 -1.42
CA GLY A 308 -8.90 -10.53 -1.00
C GLY A 308 -8.51 -11.80 -1.75
N GLU A 309 -8.89 -12.96 -1.21
CA GLU A 309 -8.76 -14.23 -1.93
C GLU A 309 -9.84 -14.37 -3.02
N PRO A 310 -9.54 -15.05 -4.15
CA PRO A 310 -10.56 -15.49 -5.09
C PRO A 310 -11.62 -16.39 -4.43
N ARG A 311 -12.90 -16.18 -4.77
CA ARG A 311 -14.05 -16.80 -4.10
C ARG A 311 -14.93 -17.58 -5.06
N ASP A 312 -15.56 -18.65 -4.57
CA ASP A 312 -16.63 -19.39 -5.26
C ASP A 312 -17.95 -18.63 -5.23
N LEU A 313 -18.16 -17.86 -6.30
CA LEU A 313 -19.28 -16.94 -6.47
C LEU A 313 -20.21 -17.44 -7.58
N ASP A 314 -21.49 -17.47 -7.27
CA ASP A 314 -22.58 -17.55 -8.23
C ASP A 314 -23.22 -16.16 -8.37
N VAL A 315 -23.24 -15.61 -9.59
CA VAL A 315 -23.68 -14.23 -9.85
C VAL A 315 -24.81 -14.24 -10.86
N VAL A 316 -25.98 -13.77 -10.43
CA VAL A 316 -27.20 -13.72 -11.22
C VAL A 316 -27.66 -12.27 -11.37
N ARG A 317 -28.04 -11.86 -12.58
CA ARG A 317 -28.60 -10.51 -12.82
C ARG A 317 -29.98 -10.38 -12.15
N VAL A 318 -30.25 -9.22 -11.57
CA VAL A 318 -31.56 -8.84 -11.03
C VAL A 318 -31.94 -7.45 -11.53
N GLY A 319 -33.17 -6.99 -11.27
CA GLY A 319 -33.58 -5.62 -11.60
C GLY A 319 -32.66 -4.60 -10.93
N GLY A 320 -32.00 -3.75 -11.72
CA GLY A 320 -31.12 -2.69 -11.21
C GLY A 320 -29.77 -3.16 -10.64
N GLY A 321 -29.36 -4.42 -10.84
CA GLY A 321 -28.06 -4.89 -10.36
C GLY A 321 -27.84 -6.40 -10.43
N VAL A 322 -27.18 -6.96 -9.42
CA VAL A 322 -26.81 -8.38 -9.34
C VAL A 322 -27.10 -8.97 -7.97
N ARG A 323 -27.37 -10.27 -7.93
CA ARG A 323 -27.35 -11.11 -6.74
C ARG A 323 -26.11 -11.98 -6.80
N VAL A 324 -25.30 -11.91 -5.76
CA VAL A 324 -24.07 -12.68 -5.58
C VAL A 324 -24.29 -13.67 -4.45
N THR A 325 -23.95 -14.93 -4.68
CA THR A 325 -24.01 -15.99 -3.66
C THR A 325 -22.63 -16.59 -3.49
N GLU A 326 -22.12 -16.59 -2.26
CA GLU A 326 -20.91 -17.29 -1.87
C GLU A 326 -21.28 -18.47 -0.95
N ARG A 327 -20.73 -19.65 -1.24
CA ARG A 327 -20.92 -20.85 -0.42
C ARG A 327 -19.56 -21.34 0.09
N CYS A 328 -19.46 -21.52 1.40
CA CYS A 328 -18.36 -22.25 2.03
C CYS A 328 -18.89 -23.48 2.77
N ARG A 329 -17.97 -24.30 3.30
CA ARG A 329 -18.31 -25.53 4.03
C ARG A 329 -19.27 -25.30 5.20
N GLU A 330 -19.20 -24.13 5.82
CA GLU A 330 -19.86 -23.81 7.09
C GLU A 330 -21.01 -22.79 6.95
N GLY A 331 -21.24 -22.26 5.74
CA GLY A 331 -22.27 -21.25 5.56
C GLY A 331 -22.44 -20.72 4.15
N GLU A 332 -23.43 -19.84 4.01
CA GLU A 332 -23.77 -19.16 2.78
C GLU A 332 -23.96 -17.67 3.08
N VAL A 333 -23.51 -16.82 2.15
CA VAL A 333 -23.82 -15.39 2.12
C VAL A 333 -24.41 -15.07 0.76
N VAL A 334 -25.60 -14.47 0.78
CA VAL A 334 -26.30 -13.96 -0.39
C VAL A 334 -26.39 -12.45 -0.28
N GLY A 335 -25.79 -11.74 -1.22
CA GLY A 335 -25.81 -10.28 -1.31
C GLY A 335 -26.52 -9.83 -2.57
N THR A 336 -27.50 -8.93 -2.45
CA THR A 336 -28.12 -8.25 -3.58
C THR A 336 -27.58 -6.82 -3.66
N ILE A 337 -26.89 -6.51 -4.75
CA ILE A 337 -26.24 -5.22 -4.99
C ILE A 337 -26.99 -4.53 -6.11
N THR A 338 -27.56 -3.35 -5.84
CA THR A 338 -28.32 -2.57 -6.81
C THR A 338 -27.92 -1.11 -6.79
N LEU A 339 -27.99 -0.46 -7.95
CA LEU A 339 -27.77 0.97 -8.11
C LEU A 339 -29.01 1.58 -8.76
N ASP A 340 -29.70 2.47 -8.05
CA ASP A 340 -30.91 3.13 -8.55
C ASP A 340 -30.97 4.58 -8.03
N GLY A 341 -31.24 5.54 -8.92
CA GLY A 341 -31.32 6.96 -8.55
C GLY A 341 -30.10 7.52 -7.80
N GLY A 342 -28.90 7.03 -8.10
CA GLY A 342 -27.67 7.39 -7.36
C GLY A 342 -27.54 6.73 -5.99
N VAL A 343 -28.39 5.76 -5.64
CA VAL A 343 -28.32 5.04 -4.37
C VAL A 343 -27.79 3.64 -4.62
N LEU A 344 -26.60 3.37 -4.10
CA LEU A 344 -26.06 2.01 -3.98
C LEU A 344 -26.68 1.34 -2.75
N ARG A 345 -27.42 0.25 -2.97
CA ARG A 345 -27.95 -0.62 -1.92
C ARG A 345 -27.24 -1.97 -1.97
N GLN A 346 -26.87 -2.48 -0.79
CA GLN A 346 -26.28 -3.79 -0.62
C GLN A 346 -27.02 -4.51 0.51
N ASP A 347 -27.84 -5.49 0.14
CA ASP A 347 -28.70 -6.23 1.06
C ASP A 347 -28.16 -7.66 1.22
N PHE A 348 -27.84 -8.06 2.45
CA PHE A 348 -27.19 -9.32 2.75
C PHE A 348 -28.07 -10.22 3.62
N ALA A 349 -28.22 -11.47 3.18
CA ALA A 349 -28.70 -12.58 3.97
C ALA A 349 -27.56 -13.60 4.15
N PHE A 350 -27.45 -14.19 5.32
CA PHE A 350 -26.35 -15.11 5.63
C PHE A 350 -26.80 -16.15 6.65
N THR A 351 -26.19 -17.33 6.67
CA THR A 351 -26.52 -18.38 7.65
C THR A 351 -25.83 -18.14 9.00
N ALA A 352 -24.54 -17.76 8.97
CA ALA A 352 -23.73 -17.36 10.12
C ALA A 352 -23.19 -15.93 9.90
N PRO A 353 -22.86 -15.16 10.97
CA PRO A 353 -22.31 -13.81 10.83
C PRO A 353 -21.14 -13.81 9.85
N PRO A 354 -21.20 -13.02 8.76
CA PRO A 354 -20.16 -13.03 7.74
C PRO A 354 -18.99 -12.15 8.19
N GLY A 355 -17.92 -12.15 7.41
CA GLY A 355 -16.81 -11.23 7.65
C GLY A 355 -17.21 -9.76 7.42
N ARG A 356 -16.24 -8.88 7.64
CA ARG A 356 -16.44 -7.43 7.67
C ARG A 356 -16.37 -6.81 6.29
N ILE A 357 -17.04 -5.67 6.12
CA ILE A 357 -16.99 -4.87 4.89
C ILE A 357 -16.16 -3.62 5.11
N PHE A 358 -15.23 -3.39 4.19
CA PHE A 358 -14.46 -2.16 4.09
C PHE A 358 -14.95 -1.36 2.89
N GLN A 359 -15.24 -0.08 3.12
CA GLN A 359 -15.76 0.85 2.12
C GLN A 359 -14.80 2.03 1.97
N THR A 360 -14.20 2.17 0.80
CA THR A 360 -13.27 3.24 0.46
C THR A 360 -13.98 4.31 -0.36
N VAL A 361 -13.82 5.57 0.04
CA VAL A 361 -14.24 6.74 -0.74
C VAL A 361 -13.07 7.24 -1.58
N GLY A 362 -13.26 7.26 -2.90
CA GLY A 362 -12.23 7.61 -3.90
C GLY A 362 -12.08 9.12 -4.18
N LEU A 363 -12.89 9.98 -3.53
CA LEU A 363 -12.90 11.43 -3.77
C LEU A 363 -11.69 12.15 -3.13
N ARG A 364 -10.47 11.90 -3.64
CA ARG A 364 -9.20 12.39 -3.05
C ARG A 364 -9.14 13.90 -2.77
N GLN A 365 -9.73 14.74 -3.62
CA GLN A 365 -9.77 16.19 -3.46
C GLN A 365 -11.08 16.70 -2.82
N ALA A 366 -11.70 15.92 -1.92
CA ALA A 366 -12.96 16.27 -1.27
C ALA A 366 -12.79 16.91 0.11
N VAL A 367 -13.88 17.54 0.57
CA VAL A 367 -14.11 17.85 1.99
C VAL A 367 -14.85 16.69 2.64
N PHE A 368 -14.24 16.08 3.66
CA PHE A 368 -14.89 15.15 4.57
C PHE A 368 -15.68 15.92 5.63
N VAL A 369 -16.95 15.55 5.80
CA VAL A 369 -17.82 16.04 6.86
C VAL A 369 -18.02 14.92 7.86
N HIS A 370 -17.45 15.11 9.05
CA HIS A 370 -17.53 14.16 10.14
C HIS A 370 -18.94 14.14 10.77
N ALA A 371 -19.25 13.10 11.56
CA ALA A 371 -20.56 12.90 12.17
C ALA A 371 -20.97 14.00 13.17
N ASP A 372 -20.00 14.79 13.67
CA ASP A 372 -20.21 15.97 14.51
C ASP A 372 -20.40 17.27 13.69
N GLY A 373 -20.38 17.18 12.36
CA GLY A 373 -20.52 18.30 11.42
C GLY A 373 -19.20 19.04 11.11
N ARG A 374 -18.08 18.66 11.71
CA ARG A 374 -16.78 19.27 11.41
C ARG A 374 -16.32 18.91 10.01
N ARG A 375 -15.61 19.85 9.38
CA ARG A 375 -15.17 19.75 7.98
C ARG A 375 -13.66 19.69 7.92
N HIS A 376 -13.16 18.73 7.16
CA HIS A 376 -11.73 18.45 7.01
C HIS A 376 -11.42 18.20 5.54
N PRO A 377 -10.22 18.58 5.04
CA PRO A 377 -9.78 18.05 3.76
C PRO A 377 -9.58 16.53 3.90
N LEU A 378 -9.82 15.78 2.82
CA LEU A 378 -9.63 14.33 2.84
C LEU A 378 -8.13 13.98 2.93
N GLY A 379 -7.74 13.15 3.90
CA GLY A 379 -6.35 12.71 4.04
C GLY A 379 -6.10 11.82 5.26
N LEU A 380 -4.92 11.22 5.31
CA LEU A 380 -4.48 10.37 6.42
C LEU A 380 -3.98 11.24 7.57
N ASP A 381 -4.41 10.92 8.80
CA ASP A 381 -4.24 11.70 10.04
C ASP A 381 -4.93 13.08 10.04
N ILE A 382 -5.92 13.29 9.16
CA ILE A 382 -6.69 14.54 9.11
C ILE A 382 -8.13 14.30 9.57
N GLY A 383 -8.54 14.98 10.64
CA GLY A 383 -9.90 14.93 11.20
C GLY A 383 -10.21 13.64 11.94
N VAL A 384 -9.68 12.52 11.47
CA VAL A 384 -9.75 11.18 12.05
C VAL A 384 -8.32 10.63 12.13
N ARG A 385 -7.96 10.02 13.27
CA ARG A 385 -6.63 9.37 13.42
C ARG A 385 -6.49 8.22 12.42
N ASP A 386 -5.31 8.06 11.80
CA ASP A 386 -5.05 6.92 10.90
C ASP A 386 -4.89 5.62 11.70
N ALA A 387 -5.88 4.73 11.59
CA ALA A 387 -5.90 3.40 12.20
C ALA A 387 -5.61 2.27 11.19
N SER A 388 -5.04 2.59 10.01
CA SER A 388 -4.78 1.59 8.94
C SER A 388 -3.87 0.43 9.38
N GLU A 389 -3.03 0.64 10.40
CA GLU A 389 -2.10 -0.36 10.93
C GLU A 389 -2.69 -1.19 12.08
N VAL A 390 -3.71 -0.69 12.78
CA VAL A 390 -4.42 -1.37 13.88
C VAL A 390 -5.90 -0.99 13.78
N VAL A 391 -6.66 -1.77 13.01
CA VAL A 391 -8.04 -1.44 12.62
C VAL A 391 -8.96 -1.36 13.84
N ALA A 392 -8.69 -2.15 14.89
CA ALA A 392 -9.44 -2.11 16.14
C ALA A 392 -9.40 -0.74 16.84
N ALA A 393 -8.41 0.12 16.52
CA ALA A 393 -8.29 1.49 16.99
C ALA A 393 -9.06 2.52 16.13
N SER A 394 -9.85 2.06 15.17
CA SER A 394 -10.73 2.92 14.38
C SER A 394 -11.73 3.69 15.24
N GLU A 395 -12.10 4.90 14.82
CA GLU A 395 -13.03 5.76 15.54
C GLU A 395 -14.48 5.28 15.34
N PRO A 396 -15.25 4.96 16.41
CA PRO A 396 -16.63 4.54 16.27
C PRO A 396 -17.56 5.73 15.96
N VAL A 397 -18.46 5.54 15.00
CA VAL A 397 -19.53 6.48 14.67
C VAL A 397 -20.87 5.84 15.01
N PRO A 398 -21.69 6.45 15.90
CA PRO A 398 -22.94 5.86 16.34
C PRO A 398 -24.02 5.90 15.25
N ALA A 399 -25.01 5.01 15.38
CA ALA A 399 -26.22 5.01 14.57
C ALA A 399 -26.98 6.35 14.63
N GLY A 400 -27.71 6.67 13.56
CA GLY A 400 -28.47 7.91 13.42
C GLY A 400 -27.66 9.12 12.95
N ARG A 401 -26.37 8.93 12.61
CA ARG A 401 -25.50 9.98 12.04
C ARG A 401 -25.44 9.89 10.51
N GLU A 402 -24.86 10.90 9.87
CA GLU A 402 -24.52 10.89 8.45
C GLU A 402 -23.05 11.30 8.29
N LEU A 403 -22.33 10.55 7.48
CA LEU A 403 -21.00 10.92 6.99
C LEU A 403 -21.14 11.43 5.56
N ALA A 404 -20.38 12.46 5.19
CA ALA A 404 -20.40 12.98 3.82
C ALA A 404 -19.01 13.32 3.29
N TRP A 405 -18.84 13.14 1.98
CA TRP A 405 -17.65 13.50 1.22
C TRP A 405 -18.08 14.38 0.05
N LEU A 406 -17.61 15.62 0.05
CA LEU A 406 -18.05 16.66 -0.86
C LEU A 406 -16.91 16.96 -1.83
N GLY A 407 -16.95 16.35 -3.02
CA GLY A 407 -16.03 16.63 -4.12
C GLY A 407 -16.53 17.77 -5.01
N SER A 408 -15.74 18.10 -6.03
CA SER A 408 -16.08 19.15 -7.01
C SER A 408 -17.18 18.73 -8.00
N SER A 409 -17.20 17.45 -8.40
CA SER A 409 -18.17 16.89 -9.37
C SER A 409 -19.13 15.89 -8.77
N THR A 410 -18.74 15.24 -7.67
CA THR A 410 -19.50 14.15 -7.03
C THR A 410 -19.53 14.38 -5.53
N GLU A 411 -20.67 14.08 -4.89
CA GLU A 411 -20.74 13.92 -3.44
C GLU A 411 -21.20 12.51 -3.07
N ILE A 412 -20.66 12.02 -1.95
CA ILE A 412 -21.02 10.73 -1.37
C ILE A 412 -21.56 10.98 0.02
N ARG A 413 -22.71 10.37 0.34
CA ARG A 413 -23.30 10.40 1.68
C ARG A 413 -23.57 9.00 2.17
N MET A 414 -23.21 8.74 3.41
CA MET A 414 -23.39 7.46 4.06
C MET A 414 -24.25 7.66 5.32
N PRO A 415 -25.56 7.35 5.26
CA PRO A 415 -26.37 7.29 6.47
C PRO A 415 -25.90 6.11 7.32
N VAL A 416 -25.63 6.41 8.60
CA VAL A 416 -25.16 5.44 9.59
C VAL A 416 -26.38 4.83 10.27
N GLY A 417 -26.93 3.77 9.66
CA GLY A 417 -28.08 3.04 10.22
C GLY A 417 -27.70 2.22 11.46
N GLU A 418 -26.48 1.70 11.48
CA GLU A 418 -25.88 0.94 12.58
C GLU A 418 -24.47 1.48 12.86
N PRO A 419 -23.89 1.26 14.05
CA PRO A 419 -22.55 1.72 14.37
C PRO A 419 -21.52 1.30 13.31
N VAL A 420 -20.72 2.25 12.85
CA VAL A 420 -19.61 2.01 11.91
C VAL A 420 -18.29 2.45 12.54
N ARG A 421 -17.17 2.04 11.95
CA ARG A 421 -15.84 2.51 12.38
C ARG A 421 -15.11 3.23 11.26
N LEU A 422 -14.58 4.40 11.54
CA LEU A 422 -13.71 5.15 10.65
C LEU A 422 -12.26 4.71 10.87
N VAL A 423 -11.71 3.95 9.93
CA VAL A 423 -10.29 3.55 9.94
C VAL A 423 -9.42 4.76 9.66
N HIS A 424 -9.86 5.59 8.71
CA HIS A 424 -9.39 6.94 8.47
C HIS A 424 -10.46 7.70 7.68
N SER A 425 -10.24 8.97 7.34
CA SER A 425 -11.26 9.84 6.74
C SER A 425 -11.85 9.35 5.39
N ALA A 426 -11.26 8.34 4.76
CA ALA A 426 -11.65 7.81 3.45
C ALA A 426 -11.94 6.29 3.46
N LEU A 427 -11.84 5.64 4.62
CA LEU A 427 -12.02 4.20 4.77
C LEU A 427 -12.91 3.92 5.98
N VAL A 428 -14.05 3.32 5.70
CA VAL A 428 -15.06 2.95 6.69
C VAL A 428 -15.13 1.44 6.79
N GLU A 429 -15.20 0.93 8.00
CA GLU A 429 -15.54 -0.45 8.29
C GLU A 429 -16.98 -0.55 8.76
N ARG A 430 -17.73 -1.50 8.19
CA ARG A 430 -19.13 -1.75 8.52
C ARG A 430 -19.34 -3.22 8.86
N GLY A 431 -20.03 -3.46 9.97
CA GLY A 431 -20.61 -4.75 10.30
C GLY A 431 -21.88 -5.02 9.49
N LEU A 432 -22.33 -6.27 9.52
CA LEU A 432 -23.61 -6.71 8.94
C LEU A 432 -24.53 -7.18 10.06
N GLU A 433 -25.31 -6.26 10.62
CA GLU A 433 -26.35 -6.56 11.61
C GLU A 433 -27.69 -6.82 10.91
N ARG A 434 -28.39 -7.89 11.29
CA ARG A 434 -29.66 -8.27 10.68
C ARG A 434 -30.77 -7.34 11.17
N GLY A 435 -31.55 -6.81 10.23
CA GLY A 435 -32.81 -6.14 10.55
C GLY A 435 -33.89 -7.13 11.02
N PRO A 436 -35.10 -6.63 11.36
CA PRO A 436 -36.22 -7.45 11.84
C PRO A 436 -36.66 -8.57 10.87
N ASP A 437 -36.39 -8.41 9.58
CA ASP A 437 -36.69 -9.37 8.52
C ASP A 437 -35.51 -10.30 8.17
N GLY A 438 -34.46 -10.29 9.00
CA GLY A 438 -33.29 -11.14 8.84
C GLY A 438 -32.27 -10.66 7.81
N VAL A 439 -32.48 -9.50 7.18
CA VAL A 439 -31.60 -8.94 6.14
C VAL A 439 -30.78 -7.79 6.71
N ALA A 440 -29.46 -7.82 6.51
CA ALA A 440 -28.57 -6.71 6.82
C ALA A 440 -28.49 -5.75 5.62
N ARG A 441 -28.66 -4.44 5.83
CA ARG A 441 -28.79 -3.46 4.74
C ARG A 441 -27.76 -2.36 4.83
N LEU A 442 -27.01 -2.17 3.75
CA LEU A 442 -26.11 -1.04 3.59
C LEU A 442 -26.64 -0.11 2.50
N ARG A 443 -26.56 1.19 2.78
CA ARG A 443 -26.96 2.26 1.86
C ARG A 443 -25.84 3.28 1.74
N THR A 444 -25.52 3.64 0.50
CA THR A 444 -24.61 4.73 0.13
C THR A 444 -25.25 5.57 -0.96
N VAL A 445 -25.29 6.88 -0.79
CA VAL A 445 -25.80 7.82 -1.80
C VAL A 445 -24.64 8.43 -2.53
N ILE A 446 -24.70 8.39 -3.86
CA ILE A 446 -23.70 8.92 -4.79
C ILE A 446 -24.49 9.79 -5.77
N ARG A 447 -24.23 11.09 -5.75
CA ARG A 447 -24.95 12.04 -6.61
C ARG A 447 -23.98 13.08 -7.17
N PRO A 448 -24.33 13.72 -8.30
CA PRO A 448 -23.60 14.89 -8.77
C PRO A 448 -23.50 15.92 -7.64
N ALA A 449 -22.33 16.51 -7.49
CA ALA A 449 -22.17 17.64 -6.57
C ALA A 449 -23.12 18.76 -7.00
N ALA A 450 -23.79 19.40 -6.04
CA ALA A 450 -24.49 20.64 -6.31
C ALA A 450 -23.52 21.63 -6.95
N ALA A 451 -23.94 22.32 -8.01
CA ALA A 451 -23.10 23.29 -8.71
C ALA A 451 -22.41 24.18 -7.67
N PRO A 452 -21.07 24.30 -7.69
CA PRO A 452 -20.37 25.08 -6.69
C PRO A 452 -20.98 26.48 -6.70
N THR A 453 -21.49 26.92 -5.55
CA THR A 453 -21.74 28.33 -5.32
C THR A 453 -20.37 28.96 -5.39
N ALA A 454 -20.03 29.52 -6.56
CA ALA A 454 -18.75 30.14 -6.78
C ALA A 454 -18.60 31.24 -5.73
N ALA A 455 -17.86 30.95 -4.66
CA ALA A 455 -17.24 32.01 -3.90
C ALA A 455 -16.42 32.79 -4.95
N PRO A 456 -16.61 34.10 -5.09
CA PRO A 456 -15.89 34.86 -6.10
C PRO A 456 -14.42 34.55 -5.91
N ARG A 457 -13.80 33.96 -6.94
CA ARG A 457 -12.35 33.89 -7.06
C ARG A 457 -11.91 35.33 -6.87
N ALA A 458 -11.32 35.66 -5.72
CA ALA A 458 -10.67 36.94 -5.57
C ALA A 458 -9.71 37.01 -6.75
N ALA A 459 -9.92 38.00 -7.63
CA ALA A 459 -9.00 38.26 -8.73
C ALA A 459 -7.61 38.19 -8.12
N ALA A 460 -6.75 37.30 -8.65
CA ALA A 460 -5.37 37.25 -8.25
C ALA A 460 -4.83 38.65 -8.49
N ALA A 461 -4.75 39.45 -7.43
CA ALA A 461 -4.12 40.74 -7.50
C ALA A 461 -2.72 40.44 -8.00
N LEU A 462 -2.29 41.15 -9.05
CA LEU A 462 -0.88 41.25 -9.44
C LEU A 462 -0.12 41.57 -8.15
N ARG A 463 0.47 40.53 -7.54
CA ARG A 463 1.08 40.61 -6.23
C ARG A 463 2.54 40.31 -6.38
N THR A 464 3.27 41.11 -5.64
CA THR A 464 4.67 41.45 -5.85
C THR A 464 5.51 40.18 -5.93
N PRO A 465 6.30 40.02 -7.00
CA PRO A 465 7.27 38.95 -7.04
C PRO A 465 8.21 39.08 -5.83
N PRO A 466 8.80 37.97 -5.40
CA PRO A 466 9.75 38.03 -4.31
C PRO A 466 10.82 39.08 -4.58
N GLY A 467 11.24 39.78 -3.52
CA GLY A 467 12.48 40.56 -3.53
C GLY A 467 13.75 39.69 -3.68
N THR A 468 13.65 38.46 -4.19
CA THR A 468 14.76 37.57 -4.50
C THR A 468 15.47 38.08 -5.74
N GLY A 469 16.23 39.16 -5.58
CA GLY A 469 17.04 39.80 -6.63
C GLY A 469 18.26 38.99 -7.06
N GLY A 470 18.05 37.78 -7.58
CA GLY A 470 19.13 36.93 -8.09
C GLY A 470 18.68 35.95 -9.17
N PRO A 471 19.62 35.41 -9.97
CA PRO A 471 19.29 34.56 -11.11
C PRO A 471 18.74 33.19 -10.69
N ARG A 472 17.81 32.65 -11.49
CA ARG A 472 17.37 31.25 -11.43
C ARG A 472 18.51 30.32 -11.85
N ARG A 473 18.75 29.25 -11.09
CA ARG A 473 19.71 28.19 -11.45
C ARG A 473 19.07 26.82 -11.27
N LEU A 474 19.07 26.02 -12.34
CA LEU A 474 18.60 24.64 -12.39
C LEU A 474 19.70 23.76 -12.96
N GLU A 475 19.97 22.62 -12.30
CA GLU A 475 20.94 21.63 -12.77
C GLU A 475 20.27 20.27 -12.85
N LEU A 476 20.37 19.65 -14.02
CA LEU A 476 19.80 18.34 -14.34
C LEU A 476 20.94 17.34 -14.54
N ASP A 477 20.80 16.14 -13.96
CA ASP A 477 21.80 15.08 -14.06
C ASP A 477 21.14 13.75 -14.42
N ALA A 478 21.62 13.14 -15.51
CA ALA A 478 21.07 11.90 -16.05
C ALA A 478 21.32 10.69 -15.11
N ALA A 479 22.47 10.63 -14.43
CA ALA A 479 22.78 9.55 -13.48
C ALA A 479 21.94 9.65 -12.19
N ALA A 480 21.59 10.88 -11.80
CA ALA A 480 20.62 11.15 -10.74
C ALA A 480 19.16 10.96 -11.21
N ALA A 481 18.93 10.91 -12.53
CA ALA A 481 17.63 10.86 -13.19
C ALA A 481 16.71 12.05 -12.83
N GLY A 482 17.29 13.23 -12.61
CA GLY A 482 16.55 14.32 -11.98
C GLY A 482 17.28 15.64 -11.85
N VAL A 483 16.55 16.67 -11.40
CA VAL A 483 17.13 17.96 -11.02
C VAL A 483 17.85 17.77 -9.70
N THR A 484 19.16 18.02 -9.70
CA THR A 484 20.02 17.90 -8.52
C THR A 484 20.11 19.21 -7.75
N ARG A 485 19.83 20.35 -8.40
CA ARG A 485 19.84 21.68 -7.81
C ARG A 485 18.80 22.59 -8.43
N TRP A 486 18.06 23.32 -7.59
CA TRP A 486 17.24 24.47 -7.99
C TRP A 486 17.37 25.58 -6.93
N THR A 487 17.78 26.76 -7.36
CA THR A 487 17.79 28.00 -6.54
C THR A 487 17.17 29.17 -7.29
N GLU A 488 16.47 30.04 -6.57
CA GLU A 488 16.00 31.36 -7.02
C GLU A 488 16.77 32.43 -6.26
N GLY A 489 17.84 32.98 -6.86
CA GLY A 489 18.78 33.83 -6.13
C GLY A 489 19.41 33.09 -4.94
N ALA A 490 19.15 33.56 -3.72
CA ALA A 490 19.61 32.93 -2.48
C ALA A 490 18.69 31.80 -1.98
N THR A 491 17.45 31.75 -2.46
CA THR A 491 16.45 30.77 -2.03
C THR A 491 16.79 29.40 -2.60
N ARG A 492 16.97 28.42 -1.70
CA ARG A 492 17.06 27.02 -2.08
C ARG A 492 15.66 26.45 -2.20
N VAL A 493 15.29 25.98 -3.38
CA VAL A 493 13.94 25.47 -3.65
C VAL A 493 13.85 23.98 -3.37
N LEU A 494 14.86 23.22 -3.80
CA LEU A 494 14.89 21.76 -3.68
C LEU A 494 15.96 21.27 -2.72
N ARG A 495 15.63 20.22 -2.00
CA ARG A 495 16.60 19.40 -1.28
C ARG A 495 17.02 18.24 -2.17
N SER A 496 18.30 17.87 -2.16
CA SER A 496 18.82 16.74 -2.94
C SER A 496 20.02 16.12 -2.22
N PRO A 497 20.19 14.78 -2.23
CA PRO A 497 21.33 14.09 -1.64
C PRO A 497 22.49 13.91 -2.64
N HIS A 498 22.31 14.32 -3.91
CA HIS A 498 23.31 14.21 -4.97
C HIS A 498 24.68 14.77 -4.53
N PRO A 499 25.82 14.12 -4.86
CA PRO A 499 25.96 12.95 -5.75
C PRO A 499 25.71 11.58 -5.09
N ARG A 500 25.21 11.55 -3.85
CA ARG A 500 24.90 10.31 -3.14
C ARG A 500 23.44 9.90 -3.32
N ALA A 501 23.13 8.65 -3.01
CA ALA A 501 21.76 8.18 -2.81
C ALA A 501 21.48 7.96 -1.32
N ARG A 502 20.25 8.20 -0.88
CA ARG A 502 19.78 7.96 0.49
C ARG A 502 18.33 7.47 0.49
N ALA A 503 17.84 6.98 1.62
CA ALA A 503 16.40 6.79 1.78
C ALA A 503 15.69 8.15 1.99
N PHE A 504 14.48 8.28 1.45
CA PHE A 504 13.56 9.39 1.72
C PHE A 504 12.16 8.85 1.96
N GLY A 505 11.67 8.90 3.20
CA GLY A 505 10.44 8.20 3.58
C GLY A 505 10.54 6.70 3.24
N CYS A 506 9.63 6.21 2.39
CA CYS A 506 9.64 4.81 1.93
C CYS A 506 10.35 4.61 0.58
N ASN A 507 10.92 5.67 -0.03
CA ASN A 507 11.82 5.52 -1.17
C ASN A 507 13.21 5.09 -0.67
N PRO A 508 13.71 3.89 -1.00
CA PRO A 508 14.97 3.40 -0.48
C PRO A 508 16.21 4.03 -1.15
N ARG A 509 16.07 4.66 -2.32
CA ARG A 509 17.19 5.14 -3.16
C ARG A 509 16.88 6.49 -3.84
N TRP A 510 16.61 7.51 -3.05
CA TRP A 510 16.43 8.90 -3.47
C TRP A 510 17.78 9.56 -3.84
N SER A 511 17.84 10.23 -5.00
CA SER A 511 19.08 10.82 -5.56
C SER A 511 18.94 12.26 -6.06
N ALA A 512 17.73 12.74 -6.37
CA ALA A 512 17.49 14.04 -6.99
C ALA A 512 16.37 14.82 -6.28
N GLY A 513 16.39 16.14 -6.37
CA GLY A 513 15.38 16.99 -5.72
C GLY A 513 14.04 17.03 -6.44
N MET A 514 14.05 16.79 -7.75
CA MET A 514 12.86 16.64 -8.59
C MET A 514 13.12 15.59 -9.68
N TRP A 515 12.20 14.66 -9.90
CA TRP A 515 12.36 13.56 -10.87
C TRP A 515 10.99 13.01 -11.31
N VAL A 516 10.98 12.19 -12.36
CA VAL A 516 9.76 11.56 -12.90
C VAL A 516 9.78 10.05 -12.72
N THR A 517 8.64 9.47 -12.38
CA THR A 517 8.43 8.01 -12.43
C THR A 517 7.14 7.65 -13.17
N ARG A 518 7.09 6.41 -13.68
CA ARG A 518 5.84 5.74 -14.04
C ARG A 518 5.39 4.90 -12.85
N GLU A 519 4.27 5.27 -12.26
CA GLU A 519 3.65 4.57 -11.12
C GLU A 519 2.44 3.77 -11.62
N ARG A 520 2.00 2.76 -10.87
CA ARG A 520 0.69 2.14 -11.17
C ARG A 520 -0.46 3.12 -10.90
N GLN A 521 -1.64 2.85 -11.44
CA GLN A 521 -2.84 3.63 -11.09
C GLN A 521 -3.03 3.75 -9.58
N ARG A 522 -3.24 4.98 -9.11
CA ARG A 522 -3.54 5.30 -7.71
C ARG A 522 -4.84 4.67 -7.16
N TYR A 523 -5.68 4.09 -8.01
CA TYR A 523 -6.88 3.34 -7.61
C TYR A 523 -6.64 1.83 -7.48
N HIS A 524 -5.45 1.34 -7.83
CA HIS A 524 -5.13 -0.08 -7.75
C HIS A 524 -5.07 -0.53 -6.28
N ARG A 525 -6.02 -1.36 -5.83
CA ARG A 525 -6.23 -1.73 -4.42
C ARG A 525 -4.96 -2.21 -3.69
N SER A 526 -4.18 -3.10 -4.30
CA SER A 526 -2.96 -3.63 -3.67
C SER A 526 -1.73 -2.71 -3.76
N ALA A 527 -1.81 -1.66 -4.57
CA ALA A 527 -0.70 -0.76 -4.87
C ALA A 527 -0.86 0.61 -4.23
N GLY A 528 -1.97 1.28 -4.57
CA GLY A 528 -2.05 2.73 -4.58
C GLY A 528 -0.91 3.40 -5.37
N LEU A 529 -0.73 4.70 -5.12
CA LEU A 529 0.38 5.49 -5.66
C LEU A 529 1.68 5.14 -4.92
N GLY A 530 2.75 4.78 -5.64
CA GLY A 530 4.07 4.46 -5.05
C GLY A 530 4.81 5.67 -4.50
N TRP A 531 6.09 5.51 -4.16
CA TRP A 531 6.94 6.52 -3.48
C TRP A 531 8.03 7.15 -4.37
N GLY A 532 7.86 7.09 -5.69
CA GLY A 532 8.83 7.65 -6.64
C GLY A 532 10.13 6.85 -6.67
N VAL A 533 10.06 5.53 -6.50
CA VAL A 533 11.22 4.66 -6.64
C VAL A 533 11.57 4.59 -8.12
N ARG A 534 12.71 5.18 -8.49
CA ARG A 534 13.15 5.24 -9.88
C ARG A 534 13.40 3.84 -10.43
N SER A 535 13.05 3.65 -11.70
CA SER A 535 13.51 2.49 -12.45
C SER A 535 15.04 2.51 -12.54
N PRO A 536 15.73 1.36 -12.45
CA PRO A 536 17.17 1.26 -12.69
C PRO A 536 17.55 1.54 -14.15
N ALA A 537 16.58 1.66 -15.06
CA ALA A 537 16.81 2.05 -16.44
C ALA A 537 17.62 3.36 -16.53
N GLY A 538 18.61 3.37 -17.42
CA GLY A 538 19.42 4.56 -17.71
C GLY A 538 18.54 5.68 -18.25
N TRP A 539 18.63 6.85 -17.62
CA TRP A 539 18.14 8.10 -18.18
C TRP A 539 19.25 8.73 -19.00
N GLU A 540 18.89 9.36 -20.10
CA GLU A 540 19.79 10.02 -21.05
C GLU A 540 19.44 11.50 -21.13
N ALA A 541 20.44 12.36 -21.28
CA ALA A 541 20.22 13.79 -21.48
C ALA A 541 19.97 14.06 -22.97
N GLU A 542 18.81 14.63 -23.31
CA GLU A 542 18.54 15.09 -24.67
C GLU A 542 19.16 16.48 -24.91
N HIS A 543 19.00 17.36 -23.93
CA HIS A 543 19.60 18.70 -23.85
C HIS A 543 19.69 19.12 -22.36
N PRO A 544 20.28 20.28 -22.01
CA PRO A 544 20.61 20.60 -20.61
C PRO A 544 19.45 20.58 -19.60
N LEU A 545 18.21 20.69 -20.07
CA LEU A 545 17.00 20.73 -19.25
C LEU A 545 15.96 19.67 -19.68
N ALA A 546 16.38 18.59 -20.35
CA ALA A 546 15.52 17.46 -20.68
C ALA A 546 16.21 16.12 -20.49
N LEU A 547 15.46 15.15 -19.98
CA LEU A 547 15.87 13.75 -19.89
C LEU A 547 14.86 12.84 -20.59
N TYR A 548 15.37 11.76 -21.15
CA TYR A 548 14.58 10.68 -21.74
C TYR A 548 15.04 9.33 -21.19
N CYS A 549 14.09 8.42 -20.95
CA CYS A 549 14.35 7.05 -20.55
C CYS A 549 13.88 6.11 -21.67
N PRO A 550 14.79 5.51 -22.46
CA PRO A 550 14.42 4.63 -23.58
C PRO A 550 13.56 3.45 -23.17
N HIS A 551 13.90 2.80 -22.05
CA HIS A 551 13.22 1.61 -21.55
C HIS A 551 11.75 1.86 -21.21
N THR A 552 11.45 3.00 -20.60
CA THR A 552 10.07 3.36 -20.21
C THR A 552 9.39 4.25 -21.24
N ARG A 553 10.11 4.63 -22.31
CA ARG A 553 9.71 5.62 -23.33
C ARG A 553 9.16 6.91 -22.71
N THR A 554 9.70 7.30 -21.56
CA THR A 554 9.25 8.46 -20.79
C THR A 554 10.27 9.57 -20.90
N GLY A 555 9.82 10.76 -21.28
CA GLY A 555 10.65 11.96 -21.38
C GLY A 555 10.08 13.09 -20.54
N TRP A 556 10.92 14.02 -20.13
CA TRP A 556 10.46 15.26 -19.52
C TRP A 556 11.43 16.40 -19.76
N GLU A 557 10.87 17.59 -19.87
CA GLU A 557 11.55 18.81 -20.26
C GLU A 557 11.17 19.93 -19.29
N ILE A 558 12.14 20.78 -18.97
CA ILE A 558 11.95 21.94 -18.10
C ILE A 558 12.16 23.21 -18.93
N THR A 559 11.12 24.03 -19.04
CA THR A 559 11.24 25.42 -19.49
C THR A 559 11.38 26.31 -18.26
N ALA A 560 12.54 26.97 -18.14
CA ALA A 560 12.88 27.81 -17.00
C ALA A 560 13.29 29.22 -17.47
N PRO A 561 12.33 30.16 -17.60
CA PRO A 561 12.62 31.54 -17.96
C PRO A 561 13.63 32.18 -16.99
N GLY A 562 14.44 33.12 -17.47
CA GLY A 562 15.37 33.87 -16.62
C GLY A 562 14.65 34.83 -15.67
N ASP A 563 13.44 35.26 -16.03
CA ASP A 563 12.54 36.01 -15.17
C ASP A 563 11.91 35.08 -14.12
N THR A 564 12.17 35.35 -12.84
CA THR A 564 11.67 34.56 -11.72
C THR A 564 10.18 34.76 -11.46
N THR A 565 9.57 35.79 -12.06
CA THR A 565 8.11 36.02 -12.03
C THR A 565 7.37 35.04 -12.94
N GLU A 566 8.04 34.49 -13.95
CA GLU A 566 7.48 33.44 -14.80
C GLU A 566 7.68 32.04 -14.16
N PRO A 567 6.66 31.17 -14.21
CA PRO A 567 6.74 29.84 -13.63
C PRO A 567 7.79 28.98 -14.35
N VAL A 568 8.45 28.11 -13.59
CA VAL A 568 9.14 26.96 -14.17
C VAL A 568 8.06 26.00 -14.67
N ARG A 569 8.09 25.73 -15.97
CA ARG A 569 7.16 24.80 -16.63
C ARG A 569 7.86 23.46 -16.82
N VAL A 570 7.21 22.39 -16.35
CA VAL A 570 7.70 21.02 -16.48
C VAL A 570 6.73 20.22 -17.35
N ASP A 571 7.17 19.79 -18.52
CA ASP A 571 6.40 18.97 -19.45
C ASP A 571 6.85 17.51 -19.35
N VAL A 572 5.94 16.61 -19.00
CA VAL A 572 6.17 15.16 -18.89
C VAL A 572 5.45 14.47 -20.02
N ARG A 573 6.19 13.65 -20.78
CA ARG A 573 5.72 12.89 -21.94
C ARG A 573 5.83 11.39 -21.67
N THR A 574 4.76 10.66 -21.95
CA THR A 574 4.69 9.20 -21.79
C THR A 574 4.19 8.53 -23.07
N PRO A 575 4.49 7.24 -23.29
CA PRO A 575 4.02 6.54 -24.48
C PRO A 575 2.48 6.50 -24.54
N PRO A 576 1.88 6.35 -25.73
CA PRO A 576 0.46 6.09 -25.88
C PRO A 576 0.02 4.85 -25.10
N ALA A 577 -1.22 4.84 -24.59
CA ALA A 577 -1.84 3.60 -24.12
C ALA A 577 -2.07 2.67 -25.32
N GLY A 578 -1.63 1.40 -25.21
CA GLY A 578 -1.81 0.37 -26.23
C GLY A 578 -0.60 0.12 -27.13
N ASP A 579 0.50 0.88 -26.99
CA ASP A 579 1.74 0.54 -27.68
C ASP A 579 2.44 -0.57 -26.90
N GLU A 580 2.19 -1.83 -27.28
CA GLU A 580 2.93 -3.00 -26.82
C GLU A 580 4.44 -2.67 -26.83
N ALA A 581 5.10 -2.83 -25.68
CA ALA A 581 6.55 -2.80 -25.66
C ALA A 581 7.00 -3.91 -26.63
N GLY A 582 7.70 -3.54 -27.71
CA GLY A 582 8.10 -4.47 -28.74
C GLY A 582 8.80 -5.71 -28.16
N ASP A 583 8.62 -6.84 -28.85
CA ASP A 583 9.01 -8.23 -28.56
C ASP A 583 10.47 -8.51 -28.08
N GLU A 584 11.28 -7.49 -27.77
CA GLU A 584 12.66 -7.65 -27.28
C GLU A 584 12.80 -7.46 -25.75
N ALA A 585 11.73 -7.07 -25.04
CA ALA A 585 11.68 -7.21 -23.58
C ALA A 585 11.21 -8.62 -23.24
N GLY A 586 12.16 -9.53 -23.02
CA GLY A 586 11.86 -10.92 -22.67
C GLY A 586 10.84 -11.06 -21.54
N ASP A 587 10.16 -12.21 -21.52
CA ASP A 587 9.13 -12.72 -20.59
C ASP A 587 9.41 -12.59 -19.06
N GLU A 588 10.40 -11.82 -18.64
CA GLU A 588 10.83 -11.63 -17.24
C GLU A 588 10.12 -10.48 -16.50
N ALA A 589 9.29 -9.67 -17.16
CA ALA A 589 8.55 -8.59 -16.52
C ALA A 589 7.08 -8.96 -16.27
N GLY A 590 6.85 -9.91 -15.36
CA GLY A 590 5.52 -10.14 -14.83
C GLY A 590 4.98 -8.84 -14.23
N ASP A 591 3.95 -8.27 -14.87
CA ASP A 591 3.10 -7.24 -14.28
C ASP A 591 3.74 -5.84 -14.11
N GLU A 592 4.87 -5.52 -14.76
CA GLU A 592 5.43 -4.16 -14.78
C GLU A 592 4.71 -3.26 -15.81
N ALA A 593 3.57 -2.71 -15.38
CA ALA A 593 2.95 -1.50 -15.93
C ALA A 593 2.63 -1.49 -17.45
N GLY A 594 1.91 -2.52 -17.92
CA GLY A 594 1.17 -2.45 -19.19
C GLY A 594 0.01 -1.45 -19.11
N ASP A 595 -0.07 -0.54 -20.09
CA ASP A 595 -1.13 0.42 -20.48
C ASP A 595 -1.81 1.35 -19.46
N GLU A 596 -1.61 1.13 -18.17
CA GLU A 596 -2.34 1.81 -17.09
C GLU A 596 -1.41 2.50 -16.07
N ALA A 597 -0.22 2.94 -16.50
CA ALA A 597 0.71 3.64 -15.61
C ALA A 597 0.43 5.15 -15.56
N GLU A 598 0.52 5.73 -14.37
CA GLU A 598 0.46 7.17 -14.13
C GLU A 598 1.86 7.78 -14.20
N ALA A 599 1.97 8.98 -14.78
CA ALA A 599 3.21 9.74 -14.74
C ALA A 599 3.19 10.61 -13.48
N VAL A 600 4.28 10.61 -12.72
CA VAL A 600 4.38 11.42 -11.50
C VAL A 600 5.67 12.22 -11.50
N LEU A 601 5.53 13.54 -11.39
CA LEU A 601 6.64 14.44 -11.10
C LEU A 601 6.78 14.57 -9.59
N TRP A 602 7.82 13.97 -9.04
CA TRP A 602 8.16 14.04 -7.63
C TRP A 602 9.05 15.22 -7.33
N ILE A 603 8.81 15.87 -6.19
CA ILE A 603 9.50 17.06 -5.73
C ILE A 603 9.78 16.89 -4.23
N THR A 604 10.99 17.24 -3.81
CA THR A 604 11.40 17.30 -2.39
C THR A 604 11.78 18.73 -2.03
N PRO A 605 10.82 19.57 -1.60
CA PRO A 605 11.07 20.98 -1.31
C PRO A 605 12.06 21.14 -0.14
N ASP A 606 12.90 22.17 -0.21
CA ASP A 606 13.81 22.51 0.89
C ASP A 606 13.03 23.15 2.03
N THR A 607 12.69 22.33 3.03
CA THR A 607 11.78 22.69 4.11
C THR A 607 12.41 22.39 5.47
N PRO A 608 12.03 23.15 6.52
CA PRO A 608 12.31 22.73 7.88
C PRO A 608 11.55 21.44 8.19
N ARG A 609 12.00 20.67 9.20
CA ARG A 609 11.34 19.40 9.59
C ARG A 609 9.84 19.55 9.86
N LYS A 610 9.43 20.71 10.37
CA LYS A 610 8.03 21.10 10.55
C LYS A 610 7.79 22.33 9.69
N THR A 611 6.92 22.21 8.70
CA THR A 611 6.58 23.33 7.80
C THR A 611 5.06 23.49 7.69
N THR A 612 4.63 24.58 7.07
CA THR A 612 3.23 24.82 6.73
C THR A 612 3.02 24.54 5.24
N VAL A 613 1.90 23.91 4.92
CA VAL A 613 1.41 23.76 3.56
C VAL A 613 0.06 24.44 3.45
N VAL A 614 -0.18 25.09 2.31
CA VAL A 614 -1.50 25.57 1.91
C VAL A 614 -1.94 24.73 0.73
N LEU A 615 -3.21 24.31 0.71
CA LEU A 615 -3.74 23.45 -0.33
C LEU A 615 -5.14 23.88 -0.75
N GLU A 616 -5.43 23.74 -2.04
CA GLU A 616 -6.76 23.87 -2.62
C GLU A 616 -7.38 22.47 -2.74
N SER A 617 -8.49 22.23 -2.05
CA SER A 617 -9.23 20.96 -2.09
C SER A 617 -10.73 21.23 -2.12
N ALA A 618 -11.43 20.69 -3.12
CA ALA A 618 -12.84 20.97 -3.42
C ALA A 618 -13.19 22.48 -3.38
N GLY A 619 -12.36 23.31 -4.00
CA GLY A 619 -12.55 24.77 -4.04
C GLY A 619 -12.39 25.48 -2.70
N THR A 620 -11.93 24.78 -1.66
CA THR A 620 -11.64 25.34 -0.34
C THR A 620 -10.13 25.38 -0.11
N ARG A 621 -9.65 26.50 0.41
CA ARG A 621 -8.26 26.68 0.82
C ARG A 621 -8.06 26.21 2.26
N TRP A 622 -7.07 25.35 2.49
CA TRP A 622 -6.72 24.82 3.80
C TRP A 622 -5.26 25.12 4.12
N ALA A 623 -4.97 25.49 5.36
CA ALA A 623 -3.61 25.59 5.87
C ALA A 623 -3.36 24.46 6.88
N LEU A 624 -2.34 23.63 6.62
CA LEU A 624 -1.99 22.50 7.49
C LEU A 624 -0.51 22.58 7.89
N ALA A 625 -0.22 22.12 9.11
CA ALA A 625 1.15 21.80 9.50
C ALA A 625 1.55 20.45 8.87
N SER A 626 2.80 20.30 8.43
CA SER A 626 3.31 19.03 7.90
C SER A 626 3.30 17.90 8.93
N THR A 627 3.19 18.20 10.22
CA THR A 627 3.03 17.19 11.29
C THR A 627 1.59 16.75 11.50
N GLY A 628 0.62 17.40 10.85
CA GLY A 628 -0.81 17.16 11.02
C GLY A 628 -1.44 16.28 9.93
N PHE A 629 -0.63 15.67 9.08
CA PHE A 629 -1.09 14.70 8.09
C PHE A 629 0.05 13.76 7.69
N ARG A 630 -0.29 12.53 7.32
CA ARG A 630 0.62 11.58 6.68
C ARG A 630 0.56 11.70 5.16
N GLN A 631 -0.65 11.81 4.60
CA GLN A 631 -0.90 12.00 3.17
C GLN A 631 -2.16 12.85 2.95
N VAL A 632 -2.08 13.81 2.04
CA VAL A 632 -3.23 14.61 1.58
C VAL A 632 -3.17 14.80 0.07
N TRP A 633 -4.32 15.01 -0.55
CA TRP A 633 -4.42 15.30 -1.98
C TRP A 633 -5.03 16.68 -2.21
N ALA A 634 -4.55 17.37 -3.24
CA ALA A 634 -4.95 18.73 -3.56
C ALA A 634 -5.02 18.96 -5.07
N ALA A 635 -5.76 19.98 -5.50
CA ALA A 635 -5.75 20.47 -6.87
C ALA A 635 -4.52 21.36 -7.14
N ALA A 636 -4.11 22.12 -6.13
CA ALA A 636 -2.91 22.93 -6.11
C ALA A 636 -2.36 23.03 -4.68
N ALA A 637 -1.04 23.19 -4.53
CA ALA A 637 -0.38 23.18 -3.24
C ALA A 637 0.74 24.22 -3.17
N ALA A 638 0.91 24.86 -2.01
CA ALA A 638 1.96 25.81 -1.71
C ALA A 638 2.69 25.33 -0.45
N VAL A 639 4.01 25.21 -0.53
CA VAL A 639 4.85 24.68 0.55
C VAL A 639 5.80 25.76 1.02
N ARG A 640 5.80 26.04 2.33
CA ARG A 640 6.73 27.01 2.90
C ARG A 640 8.15 26.44 2.98
N LEU A 641 9.09 27.12 2.34
CA LEU A 641 10.51 26.77 2.28
C LEU A 641 11.27 27.21 3.54
N SER A 642 12.52 26.74 3.68
CA SER A 642 13.39 27.01 4.82
C SER A 642 13.66 28.49 5.10
N ASP A 643 13.68 29.33 4.06
CA ASP A 643 13.90 30.77 4.17
C ASP A 643 12.60 31.57 4.40
N GLY A 644 11.46 30.89 4.41
CA GLY A 644 10.14 31.49 4.63
C GLY A 644 9.35 31.78 3.35
N SER A 645 9.98 31.69 2.17
CA SER A 645 9.29 31.77 0.87
C SER A 645 8.39 30.55 0.63
N TRP A 646 7.64 30.54 -0.47
CA TRP A 646 6.65 29.52 -0.80
C TRP A 646 6.91 28.94 -2.19
N LEU A 647 7.00 27.61 -2.27
CA LEU A 647 6.97 26.87 -3.53
C LEU A 647 5.53 26.51 -3.87
N ASP A 648 5.01 27.09 -4.94
CA ASP A 648 3.68 26.84 -5.46
C ASP A 648 3.75 25.81 -6.58
N CYS A 649 2.97 24.74 -6.44
CA CYS A 649 2.80 23.67 -7.42
C CYS A 649 1.36 23.66 -7.92
N ARG A 650 1.15 23.76 -9.23
CA ARG A 650 -0.18 23.67 -9.83
C ARG A 650 -0.15 23.08 -11.25
N PRO A 651 -1.26 22.49 -11.72
CA PRO A 651 -1.43 22.20 -13.14
C PRO A 651 -1.31 23.46 -14.00
N SER A 652 -0.73 23.33 -15.20
CA SER A 652 -0.73 24.42 -16.19
C SER A 652 -2.17 24.86 -16.55
N PRO A 653 -2.45 26.15 -16.82
CA PRO A 653 -3.76 26.62 -17.25
C PRO A 653 -4.29 25.86 -18.49
N GLY A 654 -5.60 25.63 -18.56
CA GLY A 654 -6.26 24.95 -19.69
C GLY A 654 -6.06 23.43 -19.74
N SER A 655 -5.40 22.85 -18.74
CA SER A 655 -4.93 21.47 -18.81
C SER A 655 -5.91 20.37 -18.32
N GLY A 656 -7.16 20.74 -18.06
CA GLY A 656 -8.27 19.84 -17.67
C GLY A 656 -8.21 19.39 -16.19
N GLY A 657 -9.39 19.25 -15.56
CA GLY A 657 -9.59 19.17 -14.10
C GLY A 657 -9.36 17.83 -13.40
N GLU A 658 -8.44 16.99 -13.88
CA GLU A 658 -8.22 15.62 -13.32
C GLU A 658 -6.80 15.40 -12.78
N ARG A 659 -6.05 16.49 -12.63
CA ARG A 659 -4.68 16.48 -12.13
C ARG A 659 -4.71 16.67 -10.62
N GLU A 660 -3.91 15.87 -9.94
CA GLU A 660 -3.89 15.87 -8.48
C GLU A 660 -2.45 16.01 -7.97
N ILE A 661 -2.30 16.67 -6.84
CA ILE A 661 -1.03 16.79 -6.13
C ILE A 661 -1.16 15.97 -4.85
N ALA A 662 -0.35 14.93 -4.72
CA ALA A 662 -0.20 14.16 -3.51
C ALA A 662 0.91 14.78 -2.64
N LEU A 663 0.62 15.08 -1.38
CA LEU A 663 1.61 15.53 -0.41
C LEU A 663 1.76 14.48 0.68
N ARG A 664 2.99 14.04 0.94
CA ARG A 664 3.32 13.08 2.01
C ARG A 664 4.30 13.68 2.99
N SER A 665 3.95 13.65 4.26
CA SER A 665 4.86 14.02 5.33
C SER A 665 5.64 12.81 5.79
N THR A 666 6.96 12.96 5.89
CA THR A 666 7.86 11.88 6.32
C THR A 666 8.86 12.40 7.35
N PRO A 667 9.47 11.53 8.17
CA PRO A 667 10.60 11.93 9.02
C PRO A 667 11.78 12.53 8.22
N SER A 668 11.90 12.21 6.93
CA SER A 668 12.93 12.74 6.04
C SER A 668 12.61 14.14 5.50
N GLY A 669 11.34 14.57 5.54
CA GLY A 669 10.84 15.81 4.93
C GLY A 669 9.55 15.60 4.15
N LEU A 670 9.07 16.65 3.48
CA LEU A 670 7.88 16.60 2.64
C LEU A 670 8.20 16.04 1.24
N LEU A 671 7.38 15.11 0.75
CA LEU A 671 7.38 14.64 -0.63
C LEU A 671 6.12 15.17 -1.32
N VAL A 672 6.29 15.82 -2.47
CA VAL A 672 5.18 16.29 -3.31
C VAL A 672 5.21 15.49 -4.61
N GLY A 673 4.08 14.90 -4.99
CA GLY A 673 3.90 14.17 -6.23
C GLY A 673 2.83 14.84 -7.07
N CYS A 674 3.22 15.42 -8.19
CA CYS A 674 2.32 15.99 -9.18
C CYS A 674 1.88 14.87 -10.14
N VAL A 675 0.65 14.37 -9.95
CA VAL A 675 0.15 13.12 -10.50
C VAL A 675 -0.68 13.35 -11.76
N SER A 676 -0.26 12.69 -12.84
CA SER A 676 -0.91 12.72 -14.13
C SER A 676 -1.66 11.41 -14.39
N PRO A 677 -2.97 11.46 -14.71
CA PRO A 677 -3.76 10.28 -15.07
C PRO A 677 -3.09 9.39 -16.12
N ALA A 678 -3.27 8.08 -16.00
CA ALA A 678 -2.85 7.12 -17.01
C ALA A 678 -3.48 7.43 -18.38
N GLY A 679 -2.79 7.08 -19.47
CA GLY A 679 -3.26 7.29 -20.84
C GLY A 679 -3.13 8.72 -21.39
N ARG A 680 -2.73 9.72 -20.57
CA ARG A 680 -2.42 11.07 -21.08
C ARG A 680 -0.99 11.12 -21.65
N ARG A 681 -0.87 11.49 -22.92
CA ARG A 681 0.44 11.57 -23.63
C ARG A 681 1.38 12.65 -23.10
N SER A 682 0.83 13.78 -22.67
CA SER A 682 1.61 14.91 -22.20
C SER A 682 0.90 15.61 -21.05
N THR A 683 1.67 15.97 -20.03
CA THR A 683 1.19 16.75 -18.89
C THR A 683 2.17 17.84 -18.51
N THR A 684 1.65 18.95 -18.03
CA THR A 684 2.42 20.18 -17.82
C THR A 684 2.13 20.74 -16.44
N TRP A 685 3.18 20.94 -15.65
CA TRP A 685 3.11 21.47 -14.30
C TRP A 685 3.81 22.82 -14.24
N HIS A 686 3.23 23.76 -13.49
CA HIS A 686 3.83 25.07 -13.22
C HIS A 686 4.30 25.10 -11.77
N LEU A 687 5.58 25.45 -11.60
CA LEU A 687 6.23 25.58 -10.30
C LEU A 687 6.76 27.01 -10.16
N SER A 688 6.41 27.70 -9.09
CA SER A 688 6.80 29.10 -8.85
C SER A 688 7.22 29.33 -7.41
N VAL A 689 8.06 30.32 -7.19
CA VAL A 689 8.49 30.74 -5.84
C VAL A 689 7.96 32.14 -5.54
N HIS A 690 7.35 32.31 -4.38
CA HIS A 690 6.70 33.56 -3.96
C HIS A 690 7.00 33.89 -2.49
N ASP A 691 6.86 35.16 -2.10
CA ASP A 691 6.95 35.57 -0.68
C ASP A 691 5.72 35.14 0.14
N GLU A 692 4.58 34.96 -0.53
CA GLU A 692 3.31 34.54 0.05
C GLU A 692 2.68 33.41 -0.78
N PRO A 693 1.87 32.52 -0.18
CA PRO A 693 1.20 31.44 -0.91
C PRO A 693 0.10 31.99 -1.83
N THR A 694 0.15 31.69 -3.13
CA THR A 694 -0.73 32.31 -4.15
C THR A 694 -1.94 31.46 -4.57
N LEU A 695 -2.31 30.46 -3.76
CA LEU A 695 -3.47 29.59 -3.95
C LEU A 695 -4.81 30.27 -3.63
#